data_AF-A0A5B8MZR2-F1
#
_entry.id   AF-A0A5B8MZR2-F1
#
_cell.length_a   1.000
_cell.length_b   1.000
_cell.length_c   1.000
_cell.angle_alpha   90.00
_cell.angle_beta   90.00
_cell.angle_gamma   90.00
#
_symmetry.space_group_name_H-M   'P 1'
#
loop_
_entity.id
_entity.type
_entity.pdbx_description
1 polymer ?
#
loop_
_entity_poly.entity_id
_entity_poly.type
_entity_poly.pdbx_seq_one_letter_code
_entity_poly.pdbx_strand_id
1 'polypeptide(L)'
;MLNRDIYNKPPKENRLVNNGVAEVSEDHSDAAQAILRYELETFVCDGQYEKGLETILDKFLLNLDAGSEQPGVWISGFYGSGKSHLAKMLRTLWTDYQFADGATARSLAKLPTGVFEHLKELSTQGKRHGALHAAAGKLGAGAGDKVRLALLGIVFKSKGLPEQYNQAQFVLWMTREGILPTVEGELQSAGRSLAQELPHMYVSSHLAKALLKARPDLAHTEADARKLLKEQFPQVTDITSEQMTTSIDAALSVDGKFPLTLVVLDEVQQYIGADAEKAFQVQEVTETLSKHFNGKLLFVGTGQSALSGMPNLQRLMGRFPVQVMLGDWDVENVTRQIILAKKPTALPEVEHICRANLGEISRQLRGTKLEHVTDDEDVMTADYPLLPVRRRFWERVLRTIDTTGTVSQLRSQLRVVHEAVLATADVPLGHVVSGDFLYDQISANLVSTAQLPKEVFENVQRFAVGDVDSQLKARLLKLVYLINKLPADTALDIGLKATEDALADLLVTDLSAGSSELRKKLPALLEELQNKDRLVMALAGSGGIEYRLQTRESSAWYDEFRAQEAVLKASPQLVEQKRTNLLKTRFAEVLKKVRVVQGKDNVERRLTPTFDDTLPKDHDKTLYLWIQDGWQTEEKSVIAEAKAKSADNPTLFAFLPAQHKTELANAIVALEAAHNTLQKKGSPSTEEGRDAQRSMESRQRTAEKELAELLDQLFGGVRVFQSGGQEATDGNDLTDRINRAAKASAIRLYSQFDAADHDQWSKVLDEARKGNLEALKAVGHTQEADKHPVCQKLLAYIGPGKKGSEIRDNFDVPPYGWPRDAIDGALYALLAAGHIKAQDVTSKPVDARSLDRAKLTQASFQRESVNITPPQLIKIRTLFSTVGVPCQPKEELAKVPTLLNKLRDQAKAAGGVAPAPEPPKPTALDDIAGQSGNAQLLELYNRHDDIVALFKAWTQTADAIAKRLPIWHQLSTLLRHAKDLGPYVALKAEADAIETQRSLLADPDPVRPLLDKAVDLLRQALNGKLDAFQSAFNQQRAQLHADADWNKLTDAQRAELTATHHLMPPAPVQLATPEQLQDALDDCDLDHWVSKTQALPSRFEAARLAAVQLLKPNVVHVAIPRRTLNDEAELKAWLTEVEALVVEKLRRGPVAL
;
A
#
# COMPACT_ATOMS: atom_id res chain seq x y z
N MET A 1 -14.69 -16.68 22.99
CA MET A 1 -14.98 -15.33 22.45
C MET A 1 -15.76 -15.46 21.14
N LEU A 2 -16.65 -14.52 20.81
CA LEU A 2 -17.20 -14.36 19.46
C LEU A 2 -16.39 -13.29 18.70
N ASN A 3 -16.35 -13.37 17.38
CA ASN A 3 -15.63 -12.41 16.54
C ASN A 3 -16.00 -10.95 16.83
N ARG A 4 -17.29 -10.62 17.03
CA ARG A 4 -17.74 -9.25 17.35
C ARG A 4 -17.11 -8.65 18.61
N ASP A 5 -16.66 -9.49 19.55
CA ASP A 5 -16.20 -9.05 20.86
C ASP A 5 -14.80 -8.39 20.77
N ILE A 6 -14.03 -8.70 19.73
CA ILE A 6 -12.62 -8.28 19.56
C ILE A 6 -12.45 -6.80 19.17
N TYR A 7 -13.47 -6.17 18.58
CA TYR A 7 -13.36 -4.85 17.93
C TYR A 7 -13.49 -3.68 18.90
N ASN A 8 -12.80 -2.57 18.60
CA ASN A 8 -12.84 -1.31 19.37
C ASN A 8 -14.21 -0.62 19.33
N LYS A 9 -14.94 -0.73 18.21
CA LYS A 9 -16.37 -0.41 18.07
C LYS A 9 -17.08 -1.68 17.57
N PRO A 10 -18.19 -2.14 18.19
CA PRO A 10 -18.90 -3.34 17.74
C PRO A 10 -19.36 -3.22 16.27
N PRO A 11 -19.24 -4.26 15.42
CA PRO A 11 -19.56 -4.17 13.99
C PRO A 11 -20.92 -3.56 13.62
N LYS A 12 -21.95 -3.82 14.44
CA LYS A 12 -23.34 -3.35 14.25
C LYS A 12 -23.56 -1.88 14.64
N GLU A 13 -22.65 -1.33 15.43
CA GLU A 13 -22.59 0.07 15.89
C GLU A 13 -21.64 0.90 15.03
N ASN A 14 -20.55 0.29 14.54
CA ASN A 14 -19.55 0.87 13.65
C ASN A 14 -20.10 1.04 12.21
N ARG A 15 -21.18 1.81 12.05
CA ARG A 15 -21.89 1.99 10.78
C ARG A 15 -21.14 2.94 9.86
N LEU A 16 -20.92 2.52 8.61
CA LEU A 16 -20.47 3.42 7.54
C LEU A 16 -21.55 4.46 7.23
N VAL A 17 -21.48 5.60 7.91
CA VAL A 17 -22.34 6.77 7.67
C VAL A 17 -22.28 7.17 6.18
N ASN A 18 -23.43 7.58 5.61
CA ASN A 18 -23.62 7.81 4.18
C ASN A 18 -23.18 6.64 3.26
N ASN A 19 -23.09 5.41 3.76
CA ASN A 19 -22.54 4.25 3.05
C ASN A 19 -21.10 4.48 2.55
N GLY A 20 -20.30 5.27 3.28
CA GLY A 20 -18.93 5.63 2.88
C GLY A 20 -18.84 6.69 1.78
N VAL A 21 -19.90 7.49 1.55
CA VAL A 21 -19.89 8.62 0.60
C VAL A 21 -19.84 9.95 1.35
N ALA A 22 -18.67 10.59 1.33
CA ALA A 22 -18.52 11.95 1.82
C ALA A 22 -19.09 12.95 0.80
N GLU A 23 -20.31 13.43 1.03
CA GLU A 23 -20.89 14.52 0.24
C GLU A 23 -20.32 15.88 0.67
N VAL A 24 -19.92 16.68 -0.31
CA VAL A 24 -19.37 18.03 -0.15
C VAL A 24 -20.53 19.03 -0.24
N SER A 25 -21.15 19.32 0.90
CA SER A 25 -22.32 20.20 1.00
C SER A 25 -22.21 21.21 2.14
N GLU A 26 -22.80 22.39 1.94
CA GLU A 26 -23.01 23.45 2.93
C GLU A 26 -24.35 23.24 3.69
N ASP A 27 -24.67 22.01 4.10
CA ASP A 27 -25.82 21.75 5.00
C ASP A 27 -25.38 21.88 6.46
N HIS A 28 -26.21 22.56 7.25
CA HIS A 28 -26.01 22.83 8.66
C HIS A 28 -27.07 22.18 9.56
N SER A 29 -27.93 21.31 9.01
CA SER A 29 -28.87 20.51 9.80
C SER A 29 -28.19 19.68 10.89
N ASP A 30 -28.89 19.40 12.00
CA ASP A 30 -28.35 18.59 13.11
C ASP A 30 -27.87 17.20 12.63
N ALA A 31 -28.55 16.66 11.61
CA ALA A 31 -28.16 15.41 10.95
C ALA A 31 -26.84 15.56 10.19
N ALA A 32 -26.67 16.63 9.39
CA ALA A 32 -25.41 16.91 8.69
C ALA A 32 -24.25 17.20 9.67
N GLN A 33 -24.51 17.88 10.78
CA GLN A 33 -23.52 18.09 11.84
C GLN A 33 -23.09 16.78 12.49
N ALA A 34 -24.04 15.88 12.82
CA ALA A 34 -23.72 14.56 13.36
C ALA A 34 -22.93 13.67 12.38
N ILE A 35 -23.26 13.74 11.08
CA ILE A 35 -22.51 13.08 9.99
C ILE A 35 -21.08 13.63 9.92
N LEU A 36 -20.92 14.96 9.89
CA LEU A 36 -19.62 15.60 9.82
C LEU A 36 -18.75 15.29 11.05
N ARG A 37 -19.34 15.25 12.24
CA ARG A 37 -18.63 14.86 13.47
C ARG A 37 -18.08 13.43 13.35
N TYR A 38 -18.90 12.49 12.91
CA TYR A 38 -18.47 11.09 12.69
C TYR A 38 -17.35 10.99 11.64
N GLU A 39 -17.46 11.72 10.52
CA GLU A 39 -16.41 11.77 9.50
C GLU A 39 -15.08 12.30 10.07
N LEU A 40 -15.11 13.35 10.90
CA LEU A 40 -13.93 13.92 11.56
C LEU A 40 -13.33 12.97 12.61
N GLU A 41 -14.14 12.38 13.49
CA GLU A 41 -13.70 11.40 14.51
C GLU A 41 -13.08 10.13 13.89
N THR A 42 -13.50 9.80 12.66
CA THR A 42 -12.97 8.67 11.87
C THR A 42 -11.97 9.09 10.79
N PHE A 43 -11.58 10.37 10.73
CA PHE A 43 -10.62 10.86 9.75
C PHE A 43 -9.19 10.44 10.12
N VAL A 44 -8.63 9.54 9.31
CA VAL A 44 -7.23 9.12 9.36
C VAL A 44 -6.43 10.00 8.40
N CYS A 45 -5.65 10.94 8.94
CA CYS A 45 -4.71 11.74 8.16
C CYS A 45 -3.32 11.08 8.20
N ASP A 46 -3.04 10.23 7.21
CA ASP A 46 -1.81 9.43 7.05
C ASP A 46 -1.47 9.39 5.53
N GLY A 47 -0.33 8.83 5.15
CA GLY A 47 -0.07 8.42 3.77
C GLY A 47 -0.04 9.58 2.76
N GLN A 48 -1.02 9.59 1.85
CA GLN A 48 -1.23 10.67 0.88
C GLN A 48 -2.20 11.75 1.38
N TYR A 49 -2.97 11.49 2.44
CA TYR A 49 -3.84 12.49 3.08
C TYR A 49 -3.00 13.48 3.88
N GLU A 50 -2.03 13.00 4.66
CA GLU A 50 -1.03 13.83 5.36
C GLU A 50 -0.29 14.72 4.36
N LYS A 51 0.45 14.11 3.42
CA LYS A 51 1.24 14.82 2.39
C LYS A 51 0.38 15.75 1.52
N GLY A 52 -0.87 15.37 1.26
CA GLY A 52 -1.84 16.20 0.55
C GLY A 52 -2.17 17.47 1.32
N LEU A 53 -2.57 17.36 2.60
CA LEU A 53 -2.84 18.53 3.44
C LEU A 53 -1.60 19.39 3.69
N GLU A 54 -0.44 18.78 3.97
CA GLU A 54 0.82 19.53 4.13
C GLU A 54 1.17 20.32 2.86
N THR A 55 1.18 19.67 1.69
CA THR A 55 1.50 20.34 0.41
C THR A 55 0.55 21.49 0.10
N ILE A 56 -0.74 21.34 0.42
CA ILE A 56 -1.76 22.38 0.21
C ILE A 56 -1.51 23.57 1.13
N LEU A 57 -1.27 23.33 2.42
CA LEU A 57 -1.15 24.38 3.43
C LEU A 57 0.21 25.09 3.37
N ASP A 58 1.31 24.37 3.17
CA ASP A 58 2.65 24.94 2.90
C ASP A 58 2.60 25.86 1.68
N LYS A 59 2.08 25.37 0.54
CA LYS A 59 2.01 26.18 -0.68
C LYS A 59 1.09 27.38 -0.53
N PHE A 60 0.00 27.28 0.25
CA PHE A 60 -0.84 28.43 0.54
C PHE A 60 -0.11 29.49 1.38
N LEU A 61 0.48 29.10 2.51
CA LEU A 61 1.16 30.01 3.43
C LEU A 61 2.39 30.67 2.80
N LEU A 62 3.21 29.91 2.07
CA LEU A 62 4.39 30.40 1.38
C LEU A 62 4.04 31.46 0.32
N ASN A 63 2.97 31.25 -0.46
CA ASN A 63 2.51 32.25 -1.44
C ASN A 63 1.80 33.45 -0.78
N LEU A 64 1.15 33.26 0.37
CA LEU A 64 0.54 34.34 1.13
C LEU A 64 1.60 35.32 1.67
N ASP A 65 2.66 34.80 2.28
CA ASP A 65 3.79 35.62 2.78
C ASP A 65 4.60 36.25 1.62
N ALA A 66 4.68 35.59 0.47
CA ALA A 66 5.31 36.14 -0.74
C ALA A 66 4.44 37.15 -1.51
N GLY A 67 3.13 37.24 -1.21
CA GLY A 67 2.19 38.12 -1.90
C GLY A 67 1.88 37.73 -3.35
N SER A 68 2.07 36.46 -3.73
CA SER A 68 1.91 35.94 -5.10
C SER A 68 0.49 35.45 -5.42
N GLU A 69 0.18 35.23 -6.70
CA GLU A 69 -1.02 34.48 -7.12
C GLU A 69 -1.00 33.06 -6.52
N GLN A 70 -2.11 32.62 -5.92
CA GLN A 70 -2.22 31.24 -5.43
C GLN A 70 -2.37 30.26 -6.60
N PRO A 71 -1.51 29.23 -6.69
CA PRO A 71 -1.69 28.15 -7.66
C PRO A 71 -2.88 27.28 -7.27
N GLY A 72 -3.69 26.88 -8.24
CA GLY A 72 -4.74 25.88 -7.99
C GLY A 72 -4.16 24.53 -7.59
N VAL A 73 -4.92 23.81 -6.75
CA VAL A 73 -4.63 22.43 -6.34
C VAL A 73 -5.58 21.47 -7.04
N TRP A 74 -5.04 20.44 -7.68
CA TRP A 74 -5.82 19.32 -8.21
C TRP A 74 -5.69 18.10 -7.30
N ILE A 75 -6.79 17.65 -6.71
CA ILE A 75 -6.87 16.38 -5.98
C ILE A 75 -7.33 15.29 -6.95
N SER A 76 -6.45 14.35 -7.24
CA SER A 76 -6.68 13.24 -8.17
C SER A 76 -6.50 11.88 -7.51
N GLY A 77 -7.03 10.84 -8.15
CA GLY A 77 -7.16 9.49 -7.60
C GLY A 77 -8.27 8.73 -8.33
N PHE A 78 -8.34 7.41 -8.20
CA PHE A 78 -9.40 6.58 -8.78
C PHE A 78 -10.76 6.81 -8.10
N TYR A 79 -11.87 6.33 -8.69
CA TYR A 79 -13.19 6.55 -8.08
C TYR A 79 -13.26 5.86 -6.70
N GLY A 80 -13.65 6.62 -5.68
CA GLY A 80 -13.70 6.16 -4.30
C GLY A 80 -12.44 6.46 -3.48
N SER A 81 -11.32 6.95 -4.07
CA SER A 81 -10.06 7.32 -3.36
C SER A 81 -10.19 8.44 -2.31
N GLY A 82 -11.42 8.80 -1.91
CA GLY A 82 -11.76 9.78 -0.90
C GLY A 82 -11.34 11.21 -1.22
N LYS A 83 -11.15 11.58 -2.50
CA LYS A 83 -10.85 12.97 -2.90
C LYS A 83 -11.83 13.98 -2.33
N SER A 84 -13.13 13.71 -2.48
CA SER A 84 -14.22 14.54 -1.95
C SER A 84 -14.24 14.52 -0.41
N HIS A 85 -13.78 13.44 0.22
CA HIS A 85 -13.58 13.38 1.68
C HIS A 85 -12.40 14.25 2.12
N LEU A 86 -11.22 14.12 1.51
CA LEU A 86 -10.06 14.99 1.74
C LEU A 86 -10.42 16.46 1.52
N ALA A 87 -11.17 16.77 0.47
CA ALA A 87 -11.60 18.13 0.16
C ALA A 87 -12.63 18.68 1.17
N LYS A 88 -13.57 17.84 1.65
CA LYS A 88 -14.50 18.18 2.74
C LYS A 88 -13.77 18.41 4.06
N MET A 89 -12.88 17.49 4.44
CA MET A 89 -12.05 17.58 5.64
C MET A 89 -11.17 18.83 5.58
N LEU A 90 -10.50 19.11 4.46
CA LEU A 90 -9.76 20.36 4.24
C LEU A 90 -10.65 21.58 4.47
N ARG A 91 -11.87 21.65 3.90
CA ARG A 91 -12.83 22.75 4.12
C ARG A 91 -13.14 22.96 5.61
N THR A 92 -13.40 21.88 6.36
CA THR A 92 -13.79 21.98 7.78
C THR A 92 -12.61 22.20 8.73
N LEU A 93 -11.42 21.74 8.35
CA LEU A 93 -10.16 21.99 9.06
C LEU A 93 -9.63 23.40 8.78
N TRP A 94 -9.89 23.97 7.60
CA TRP A 94 -9.54 25.35 7.25
C TRP A 94 -10.20 26.32 8.23
N THR A 95 -11.53 26.23 8.41
CA THR A 95 -12.29 27.11 9.30
C THR A 95 -12.29 26.71 10.78
N ASP A 96 -11.77 25.52 11.12
CA ASP A 96 -11.80 24.92 12.46
C ASP A 96 -13.21 24.85 13.07
N TYR A 97 -14.15 24.31 12.28
CA TYR A 97 -15.58 24.33 12.57
C TYR A 97 -15.89 23.86 14.01
N GLN A 98 -16.63 24.69 14.76
CA GLN A 98 -16.95 24.46 16.16
C GLN A 98 -18.32 23.81 16.32
N PHE A 99 -18.39 22.78 17.16
CA PHE A 99 -19.60 22.06 17.53
C PHE A 99 -20.20 22.59 18.83
N ALA A 100 -21.49 22.33 19.06
CA ALA A 100 -22.24 22.83 20.21
C ALA A 100 -21.72 22.34 21.59
N ASP A 101 -20.92 21.27 21.64
CA ASP A 101 -20.28 20.76 22.86
C ASP A 101 -18.89 21.37 23.14
N GLY A 102 -18.45 22.34 22.33
CA GLY A 102 -17.14 22.99 22.45
C GLY A 102 -15.98 22.25 21.77
N ALA A 103 -16.24 21.09 21.16
CA ALA A 103 -15.27 20.44 20.29
C ALA A 103 -15.10 21.23 18.96
N THR A 104 -13.91 21.20 18.38
CA THR A 104 -13.63 21.78 17.04
C THR A 104 -13.18 20.70 16.06
N ALA A 105 -13.29 20.98 14.77
CA ALA A 105 -12.87 20.05 13.71
C ALA A 105 -11.42 19.56 13.87
N ARG A 106 -10.49 20.43 14.28
CA ARG A 106 -9.08 20.06 14.52
C ARG A 106 -8.84 19.30 15.83
N SER A 107 -9.79 19.34 16.77
CA SER A 107 -9.72 18.55 18.01
C SER A 107 -10.26 17.12 17.85
N LEU A 108 -11.18 16.91 16.92
CA LEU A 108 -11.78 15.61 16.59
C LEU A 108 -10.95 14.84 15.56
N ALA A 109 -10.44 15.54 14.54
CA ALA A 109 -9.60 14.97 13.49
C ALA A 109 -8.24 14.51 14.01
N LYS A 110 -7.77 13.35 13.54
CA LYS A 110 -6.45 12.80 13.87
C LYS A 110 -5.41 13.35 12.91
N LEU A 111 -4.75 14.43 13.32
CA LEU A 111 -3.84 15.22 12.49
C LEU A 111 -2.38 15.00 12.91
N PRO A 112 -1.47 14.68 11.97
CA PRO A 112 -0.03 14.71 12.20
C PRO A 112 0.47 16.11 12.59
N THR A 113 1.59 16.16 13.31
CA THR A 113 2.16 17.40 13.85
C THR A 113 2.37 18.46 12.78
N GLY A 114 2.92 18.11 11.62
CA GLY A 114 3.16 19.05 10.53
C GLY A 114 1.86 19.66 10.00
N VAL A 115 0.86 18.84 9.66
CA VAL A 115 -0.49 19.32 9.26
C VAL A 115 -1.10 20.24 10.33
N PHE A 116 -1.00 19.88 11.61
CA PHE A 116 -1.54 20.68 12.71
C PHE A 116 -0.82 22.03 12.87
N GLU A 117 0.51 22.07 12.74
CA GLU A 117 1.31 23.30 12.79
C GLU A 117 0.97 24.25 11.63
N HIS A 118 0.79 23.74 10.41
CA HIS A 118 0.35 24.56 9.28
C HIS A 118 -1.08 25.10 9.48
N LEU A 119 -2.01 24.30 10.01
CA LEU A 119 -3.38 24.77 10.35
C LEU A 119 -3.40 25.81 11.48
N LYS A 120 -2.45 25.70 12.42
CA LYS A 120 -2.23 26.68 13.48
C LYS A 120 -1.72 28.01 12.92
N GLU A 121 -0.73 28.00 12.02
CA GLU A 121 -0.25 29.24 11.39
C GLU A 121 -1.26 29.83 10.40
N LEU A 122 -2.02 29.03 9.66
CA LEU A 122 -3.20 29.49 8.92
C LEU A 122 -4.14 30.30 9.82
N SER A 123 -4.31 29.89 11.08
CA SER A 123 -5.13 30.61 12.06
C SER A 123 -4.47 31.88 12.62
N THR A 124 -3.13 31.93 12.69
CA THR A 124 -2.37 33.16 12.95
C THR A 124 -2.60 34.17 11.82
N GLN A 125 -2.40 33.74 10.57
CA GLN A 125 -2.54 34.57 9.38
C GLN A 125 -4.00 35.01 9.18
N GLY A 126 -4.97 34.13 9.42
CA GLY A 126 -6.40 34.46 9.41
C GLY A 126 -6.75 35.63 10.33
N LYS A 127 -6.21 35.65 11.56
CA LYS A 127 -6.39 36.76 12.51
C LYS A 127 -5.75 38.07 12.05
N ARG A 128 -4.64 38.03 11.29
CA ARG A 128 -4.03 39.23 10.66
C ARG A 128 -4.91 39.75 9.52
N HIS A 129 -5.36 38.85 8.65
CA HIS A 129 -6.12 39.16 7.42
C HIS A 129 -7.62 39.33 7.62
N GLY A 130 -8.16 39.10 8.82
CA GLY A 130 -9.56 39.34 9.19
C GLY A 130 -10.20 38.07 9.74
N ALA A 131 -10.45 37.10 8.85
CA ALA A 131 -10.98 35.79 9.21
C ALA A 131 -10.47 34.70 8.25
N LEU A 132 -10.85 33.45 8.54
CA LEU A 132 -10.78 32.33 7.61
C LEU A 132 -12.18 32.08 7.02
N HIS A 133 -12.26 31.74 5.74
CA HIS A 133 -13.50 31.33 5.09
C HIS A 133 -13.26 30.10 4.22
N ALA A 134 -14.27 29.23 4.08
CA ALA A 134 -14.23 28.12 3.14
C ALA A 134 -15.62 27.88 2.54
N ALA A 135 -15.67 27.64 1.23
CA ALA A 135 -16.88 27.36 0.47
C ALA A 135 -16.68 26.11 -0.39
N ALA A 136 -17.64 25.19 -0.41
CA ALA A 136 -17.48 23.92 -1.11
C ALA A 136 -18.76 23.48 -1.85
N GLY A 137 -18.62 22.91 -3.05
CA GLY A 137 -19.75 22.35 -3.79
C GLY A 137 -19.44 21.85 -5.19
N LYS A 138 -20.49 21.41 -5.89
CA LYS A 138 -20.43 20.88 -7.26
C LYS A 138 -21.03 21.88 -8.26
N LEU A 139 -20.28 22.21 -9.32
CA LEU A 139 -20.68 23.21 -10.33
C LEU A 139 -21.98 22.88 -11.09
N GLY A 140 -22.43 21.62 -11.08
CA GLY A 140 -23.66 21.17 -11.74
C GLY A 140 -24.91 21.08 -10.85
N ALA A 141 -24.84 21.44 -9.57
CA ALA A 141 -25.92 21.19 -8.61
C ALA A 141 -26.98 22.31 -8.50
N GLY A 142 -26.78 23.45 -9.18
CA GLY A 142 -27.55 24.68 -8.97
C GLY A 142 -28.16 25.30 -10.23
N ALA A 143 -28.42 26.61 -10.16
CA ALA A 143 -29.21 27.35 -11.16
C ALA A 143 -28.44 27.69 -12.46
N GLY A 144 -28.18 26.69 -13.30
CA GLY A 144 -27.88 26.86 -14.72
C GLY A 144 -26.48 26.41 -15.16
N ASP A 145 -26.34 26.18 -16.47
CA ASP A 145 -25.17 25.54 -17.08
C ASP A 145 -23.99 26.52 -17.34
N LYS A 146 -23.80 27.50 -16.44
CA LYS A 146 -22.83 28.60 -16.56
C LYS A 146 -21.96 28.74 -15.32
N VAL A 147 -20.65 28.64 -15.51
CA VAL A 147 -19.66 28.48 -14.43
C VAL A 147 -19.66 29.65 -13.43
N ARG A 148 -19.79 30.90 -13.90
CA ARG A 148 -19.73 32.09 -13.03
C ARG A 148 -20.89 32.11 -12.03
N LEU A 149 -22.12 31.83 -12.50
CA LEU A 149 -23.30 31.77 -11.64
C LEU A 149 -23.26 30.56 -10.70
N ALA A 150 -22.81 29.40 -11.17
CA ALA A 150 -22.64 28.21 -10.33
C ALA A 150 -21.63 28.44 -9.19
N LEU A 151 -20.49 29.08 -9.47
CA LEU A 151 -19.50 29.45 -8.47
C LEU A 151 -20.08 30.45 -7.45
N LEU A 152 -20.78 31.50 -7.90
CA LEU A 152 -21.43 32.44 -6.98
C LEU A 152 -22.46 31.74 -6.09
N GLY A 153 -23.23 30.79 -6.60
CA GLY A 153 -24.16 29.98 -5.80
C GLY A 153 -23.45 29.26 -4.65
N ILE A 154 -22.29 28.64 -4.90
CA ILE A 154 -21.46 27.99 -3.87
C ILE A 154 -20.97 29.00 -2.82
N VAL A 155 -20.46 30.17 -3.27
CA VAL A 155 -19.96 31.22 -2.37
C VAL A 155 -21.09 31.79 -1.50
N PHE A 156 -22.23 32.14 -2.09
CA PHE A 156 -23.40 32.65 -1.37
C PHE A 156 -23.92 31.64 -0.34
N LYS A 157 -24.05 30.36 -0.72
CA LYS A 157 -24.50 29.29 0.17
C LYS A 157 -23.62 29.15 1.41
N SER A 158 -22.30 29.26 1.26
CA SER A 158 -21.34 29.22 2.39
C SER A 158 -21.43 30.41 3.37
N LYS A 159 -22.26 31.42 3.05
CA LYS A 159 -22.60 32.55 3.93
C LYS A 159 -24.08 32.55 4.36
N GLY A 160 -24.84 31.50 4.05
CA GLY A 160 -26.29 31.45 4.27
C GLY A 160 -27.10 32.35 3.34
N LEU A 161 -26.49 32.91 2.30
CA LEU A 161 -27.16 33.73 1.29
C LEU A 161 -27.85 32.85 0.23
N PRO A 162 -28.91 33.35 -0.44
CA PRO A 162 -29.59 32.62 -1.51
C PRO A 162 -28.65 32.26 -2.67
N GLU A 163 -28.78 31.05 -3.23
CA GLU A 163 -27.94 30.62 -4.37
C GLU A 163 -28.19 31.43 -5.67
N GLN A 164 -29.36 32.07 -5.80
CA GLN A 164 -29.69 32.87 -6.98
C GLN A 164 -29.12 34.29 -6.88
N TYR A 165 -28.33 34.69 -7.88
CA TYR A 165 -27.62 35.97 -7.95
C TYR A 165 -28.47 37.20 -7.60
N ASN A 166 -29.66 37.34 -8.20
CA ASN A 166 -30.59 38.45 -7.96
C ASN A 166 -31.09 38.50 -6.51
N GLN A 167 -31.36 37.33 -5.91
CA GLN A 167 -31.79 37.22 -4.52
C GLN A 167 -30.64 37.55 -3.55
N ALA A 168 -29.44 37.04 -3.83
CA ALA A 168 -28.24 37.33 -3.04
C ALA A 168 -27.89 38.83 -3.06
N GLN A 169 -27.87 39.46 -4.24
CA GLN A 169 -27.62 40.90 -4.38
C GLN A 169 -28.63 41.76 -3.61
N PHE A 170 -29.90 41.36 -3.61
CA PHE A 170 -30.94 42.04 -2.83
C PHE A 170 -30.75 41.90 -1.31
N VAL A 171 -30.34 40.71 -0.81
CA VAL A 171 -30.02 40.51 0.62
C VAL A 171 -28.73 41.26 1.02
N LEU A 172 -27.68 41.24 0.19
CA LEU A 172 -26.45 42.00 0.41
C LEU A 172 -26.72 43.51 0.45
N TRP A 173 -27.60 44.01 -0.42
CA TRP A 173 -28.08 45.39 -0.37
C TRP A 173 -28.81 45.70 0.95
N MET A 174 -29.81 44.89 1.35
CA MET A 174 -30.52 45.10 2.63
C MET A 174 -29.58 45.08 3.84
N THR A 175 -28.52 44.25 3.81
CA THR A 175 -27.48 44.20 4.85
C THR A 175 -26.66 45.49 4.86
N ARG A 176 -26.20 45.96 3.69
CA ARG A 176 -25.37 47.17 3.56
C ARG A 176 -26.11 48.45 3.93
N GLU A 177 -27.40 48.57 3.61
CA GLU A 177 -28.23 49.71 4.03
C GLU A 177 -28.72 49.58 5.50
N GLY A 178 -28.36 48.50 6.22
CA GLY A 178 -28.72 48.27 7.62
C GLY A 178 -30.19 47.90 7.88
N ILE A 179 -30.98 47.65 6.83
CA ILE A 179 -32.44 47.46 6.92
C ILE A 179 -32.86 45.99 7.09
N LEU A 180 -31.97 45.02 6.85
CA LEU A 180 -32.30 43.59 6.89
C LEU A 180 -33.03 43.15 8.19
N PRO A 181 -32.56 43.46 9.41
CA PRO A 181 -33.22 43.00 10.64
C PRO A 181 -34.64 43.57 10.80
N THR A 182 -34.85 44.80 10.34
CA THR A 182 -36.18 45.45 10.34
C THR A 182 -37.11 44.74 9.35
N VAL A 183 -36.63 44.43 8.15
CA VAL A 183 -37.43 43.71 7.13
C VAL A 183 -37.80 42.30 7.62
N GLU A 184 -36.86 41.59 8.25
CA GLU A 184 -37.12 40.25 8.79
C GLU A 184 -38.10 40.28 9.97
N GLY A 185 -37.96 41.23 10.90
CA GLY A 185 -38.90 41.41 12.02
C GLY A 185 -40.33 41.72 11.56
N GLU A 186 -40.50 42.57 10.54
CA GLU A 186 -41.81 42.85 9.95
C GLU A 186 -42.42 41.61 9.27
N LEU A 187 -41.64 40.87 8.48
CA LEU A 187 -42.09 39.62 7.87
C LEU A 187 -42.49 38.59 8.92
N GLN A 188 -41.71 38.45 9.99
CA GLN A 188 -42.01 37.53 11.10
C GLN A 188 -43.29 37.94 11.85
N SER A 189 -43.53 39.25 12.03
CA SER A 189 -44.79 39.77 12.60
C SER A 189 -46.01 39.48 11.72
N ALA A 190 -45.81 39.34 10.40
CA ALA A 190 -46.82 38.94 9.43
C ALA A 190 -46.92 37.41 9.24
N GLY A 191 -46.20 36.60 10.05
CA GLY A 191 -46.21 35.14 9.96
C GLY A 191 -45.48 34.58 8.73
N ARG A 192 -44.49 35.32 8.20
CA ARG A 192 -43.66 34.96 7.04
C ARG A 192 -42.18 34.94 7.41
N SER A 193 -41.36 34.34 6.55
CA SER A 193 -39.91 34.47 6.62
C SER A 193 -39.34 34.98 5.29
N LEU A 194 -38.19 35.64 5.35
CA LEU A 194 -37.53 36.19 4.15
C LEU A 194 -37.25 35.10 3.10
N ALA A 195 -36.83 33.92 3.54
CA ALA A 195 -36.60 32.75 2.67
C ALA A 195 -37.85 32.27 1.90
N GLN A 196 -39.07 32.49 2.42
CA GLN A 196 -40.32 32.17 1.73
C GLN A 196 -40.71 33.22 0.67
N GLU A 197 -40.38 34.49 0.92
CA GLU A 197 -40.79 35.61 0.06
C GLU A 197 -39.75 35.93 -1.03
N LEU A 198 -38.47 35.60 -0.83
CA LEU A 198 -37.38 35.82 -1.80
C LEU A 198 -37.61 35.17 -3.20
N PRO A 199 -38.07 33.91 -3.33
CA PRO A 199 -38.43 33.32 -4.63
C PRO A 199 -39.57 34.07 -5.37
N HIS A 200 -40.26 34.96 -4.67
CA HIS A 200 -41.40 35.73 -5.16
C HIS A 200 -41.21 37.25 -4.96
N MET A 201 -39.96 37.71 -4.81
CA MET A 201 -39.61 39.10 -4.43
C MET A 201 -40.25 40.18 -5.32
N TYR A 202 -40.43 39.92 -6.62
CA TYR A 202 -41.04 40.86 -7.56
C TYR A 202 -42.57 40.98 -7.46
N VAL A 203 -43.23 40.08 -6.74
CA VAL A 203 -44.70 40.04 -6.61
C VAL A 203 -45.18 40.17 -5.16
N SER A 204 -44.36 39.80 -4.16
CA SER A 204 -44.69 39.85 -2.73
C SER A 204 -45.07 41.26 -2.26
N SER A 205 -46.30 41.39 -1.75
CA SER A 205 -46.76 42.60 -1.03
C SER A 205 -46.19 42.68 0.40
N HIS A 206 -45.94 41.54 1.06
CA HIS A 206 -45.37 41.52 2.41
C HIS A 206 -43.94 42.06 2.43
N LEU A 207 -43.10 41.62 1.48
CA LEU A 207 -41.75 42.13 1.31
C LEU A 207 -41.75 43.62 0.94
N ALA A 208 -42.64 44.04 0.03
CA ALA A 208 -42.77 45.45 -0.36
C ALA A 208 -43.18 46.35 0.82
N LYS A 209 -44.11 45.91 1.67
CA LYS A 209 -44.50 46.63 2.90
C LYS A 209 -43.37 46.71 3.92
N ALA A 210 -42.67 45.61 4.16
CA ALA A 210 -41.54 45.56 5.08
C ALA A 210 -40.40 46.51 4.64
N LEU A 211 -40.08 46.52 3.34
CA LEU A 211 -39.12 47.46 2.74
C LEU A 211 -39.56 48.92 2.88
N LEU A 212 -40.82 49.25 2.57
CA LEU A 212 -41.33 50.63 2.69
C LEU A 212 -41.40 51.12 4.13
N LYS A 213 -41.56 50.22 5.11
CA LYS A 213 -41.50 50.58 6.54
C LYS A 213 -40.07 50.79 7.02
N ALA A 214 -39.13 49.96 6.55
CA ALA A 214 -37.71 50.10 6.88
C ALA A 214 -37.04 51.28 6.14
N ARG A 215 -37.53 51.64 4.96
CA ARG A 215 -37.02 52.72 4.11
C ARG A 215 -38.16 53.46 3.38
N PRO A 216 -38.81 54.45 4.02
CA PRO A 216 -39.94 55.19 3.43
C PRO A 216 -39.59 56.03 2.20
N ASP A 217 -38.32 56.36 1.99
CA ASP A 217 -37.79 57.07 0.81
C ASP A 217 -37.65 56.18 -0.44
N LEU A 218 -37.78 54.85 -0.32
CA LEU A 218 -37.49 53.91 -1.40
C LEU A 218 -38.48 54.01 -2.58
N ALA A 219 -39.78 54.15 -2.30
CA ALA A 219 -40.83 54.29 -3.32
C ALA A 219 -42.14 54.81 -2.69
N HIS A 220 -43.06 55.31 -3.51
CA HIS A 220 -44.34 55.86 -3.02
C HIS A 220 -45.47 54.83 -2.86
N THR A 221 -45.38 53.65 -3.50
CA THR A 221 -46.38 52.58 -3.37
C THR A 221 -45.75 51.17 -3.38
N GLU A 222 -46.50 50.17 -2.91
CA GLU A 222 -46.12 48.74 -3.03
C GLU A 222 -45.95 48.26 -4.49
N ALA A 223 -46.57 48.94 -5.46
CA ALA A 223 -46.39 48.63 -6.88
C ALA A 223 -45.05 49.19 -7.38
N ASP A 224 -44.73 50.42 -7.03
CA ASP A 224 -43.47 51.07 -7.38
C ASP A 224 -42.27 50.39 -6.70
N ALA A 225 -42.40 49.98 -5.43
CA ALA A 225 -41.38 49.22 -4.73
C ALA A 225 -41.07 47.89 -5.43
N ARG A 226 -42.09 47.11 -5.84
CA ARG A 226 -41.91 45.85 -6.58
C ARG A 226 -41.34 46.06 -7.98
N LYS A 227 -41.69 47.16 -8.65
CA LYS A 227 -41.09 47.55 -9.93
C LYS A 227 -39.60 47.87 -9.74
N LEU A 228 -39.24 48.68 -8.75
CA LEU A 228 -37.86 49.04 -8.43
C LEU A 228 -37.02 47.81 -8.08
N LEU A 229 -37.56 46.85 -7.31
CA LEU A 229 -36.88 45.57 -7.05
C LEU A 229 -36.57 44.80 -8.35
N LYS A 230 -37.49 44.80 -9.32
CA LYS A 230 -37.31 44.13 -10.60
C LYS A 230 -36.32 44.85 -11.52
N GLU A 231 -36.21 46.18 -11.40
CA GLU A 231 -35.28 47.01 -12.19
C GLU A 231 -33.86 47.03 -11.60
N GLN A 232 -33.71 47.02 -10.26
CA GLN A 232 -32.40 46.97 -9.58
C GLN A 232 -31.82 45.55 -9.46
N PHE A 233 -32.66 44.53 -9.24
CA PHE A 233 -32.22 43.15 -9.04
C PHE A 233 -32.84 42.20 -10.09
N PRO A 234 -32.59 42.41 -11.40
CA PRO A 234 -33.13 41.55 -12.45
C PRO A 234 -32.54 40.14 -12.40
N GLN A 235 -33.34 39.14 -12.78
CA GLN A 235 -32.85 37.78 -13.00
C GLN A 235 -32.02 37.73 -14.30
N VAL A 236 -30.74 37.41 -14.18
CA VAL A 236 -29.76 37.37 -15.29
C VAL A 236 -29.46 35.94 -15.76
N THR A 237 -28.98 35.79 -16.99
CA THR A 237 -28.62 34.49 -17.60
C THR A 237 -27.13 34.16 -17.53
N ASP A 238 -26.27 35.18 -17.42
CA ASP A 238 -24.83 35.12 -17.15
C ASP A 238 -24.41 36.50 -16.59
N ILE A 239 -23.17 36.62 -16.10
CA ILE A 239 -22.59 37.84 -15.52
C ILE A 239 -21.18 38.10 -16.07
N THR A 240 -20.70 39.33 -15.94
CA THR A 240 -19.30 39.65 -16.24
C THR A 240 -18.36 39.16 -15.14
N SER A 241 -17.09 38.97 -15.47
CA SER A 241 -16.06 38.59 -14.49
C SER A 241 -15.84 39.67 -13.41
N GLU A 242 -16.08 40.95 -13.76
CA GLU A 242 -16.08 42.07 -12.81
C GLU A 242 -17.25 41.96 -11.80
N GLN A 243 -18.47 41.76 -12.29
CA GLN A 243 -19.65 41.52 -11.44
C GLN A 243 -19.43 40.31 -10.50
N MET A 244 -18.80 39.25 -11.00
CA MET A 244 -18.40 38.09 -10.19
C MET A 244 -17.40 38.48 -9.08
N THR A 245 -16.31 39.20 -9.40
CA THR A 245 -15.33 39.65 -8.38
C THR A 245 -15.96 40.55 -7.32
N THR A 246 -16.75 41.56 -7.71
CA THR A 246 -17.42 42.47 -6.78
C THR A 246 -18.43 41.75 -5.90
N SER A 247 -19.12 40.73 -6.43
CA SER A 247 -20.08 39.93 -5.66
C SER A 247 -19.41 39.02 -4.62
N ILE A 248 -18.24 38.46 -4.96
CA ILE A 248 -17.46 37.63 -4.03
C ILE A 248 -16.86 38.48 -2.93
N ASP A 249 -16.31 39.66 -3.26
CA ASP A 249 -15.81 40.60 -2.25
C ASP A 249 -16.94 41.07 -1.31
N ALA A 250 -18.07 41.53 -1.86
CA ALA A 250 -19.22 42.00 -1.07
C ALA A 250 -19.88 40.91 -0.20
N ALA A 251 -19.75 39.63 -0.56
CA ALA A 251 -20.27 38.51 0.24
C ALA A 251 -19.27 37.95 1.28
N LEU A 252 -17.96 38.11 1.06
CA LEU A 252 -16.93 37.50 1.90
C LEU A 252 -16.19 38.48 2.80
N SER A 253 -16.00 39.73 2.39
CA SER A 253 -15.21 40.72 3.14
C SER A 253 -15.90 41.14 4.44
N VAL A 254 -15.14 41.13 5.54
CA VAL A 254 -15.58 41.51 6.89
C VAL A 254 -14.72 42.68 7.35
N ASP A 255 -15.33 43.73 7.91
CA ASP A 255 -14.65 44.97 8.35
C ASP A 255 -13.71 45.58 7.30
N GLY A 256 -14.08 45.48 6.02
CA GLY A 256 -13.28 45.96 4.88
C GLY A 256 -12.05 45.08 4.54
N LYS A 257 -11.95 43.87 5.10
CA LYS A 257 -10.89 42.90 4.79
C LYS A 257 -11.45 41.63 4.16
N PHE A 258 -10.88 41.25 3.02
CA PHE A 258 -11.13 39.95 2.40
C PHE A 258 -10.46 38.80 3.20
N PRO A 259 -11.20 37.80 3.68
CA PRO A 259 -10.68 36.71 4.49
C PRO A 259 -9.84 35.70 3.69
N LEU A 260 -9.02 34.90 4.38
CA LEU A 260 -8.26 33.83 3.73
C LEU A 260 -9.22 32.71 3.34
N THR A 261 -9.48 32.59 2.04
CA THR A 261 -10.64 31.90 1.47
C THR A 261 -10.22 30.67 0.70
N LEU A 262 -10.75 29.51 1.11
CA LEU A 262 -10.67 28.27 0.35
C LEU A 262 -11.94 28.07 -0.48
N VAL A 263 -11.79 27.74 -1.77
CA VAL A 263 -12.90 27.34 -2.64
C VAL A 263 -12.66 25.92 -3.14
N VAL A 264 -13.51 24.99 -2.71
CA VAL A 264 -13.50 23.58 -3.13
C VAL A 264 -14.54 23.36 -4.23
N LEU A 265 -14.06 22.93 -5.39
CA LEU A 265 -14.89 22.54 -6.53
C LEU A 265 -14.80 21.01 -6.68
N ASP A 266 -15.88 20.32 -6.30
CA ASP A 266 -15.94 18.86 -6.39
C ASP A 266 -16.48 18.38 -7.76
N GLU A 267 -15.96 17.25 -8.23
CA GLU A 267 -16.31 16.61 -9.51
C GLU A 267 -16.12 17.50 -10.77
N VAL A 268 -15.16 18.42 -10.75
CA VAL A 268 -14.88 19.37 -11.87
C VAL A 268 -14.67 18.65 -13.21
N GLN A 269 -13.95 17.53 -13.22
CA GLN A 269 -13.76 16.72 -14.44
C GLN A 269 -15.07 16.16 -14.99
N GLN A 270 -16.03 15.79 -14.14
CA GLN A 270 -17.32 15.25 -14.54
C GLN A 270 -18.28 16.35 -15.02
N TYR A 271 -18.22 17.54 -14.40
CA TYR A 271 -18.94 18.74 -14.87
C TYR A 271 -18.48 19.19 -16.27
N ILE A 272 -17.18 19.14 -16.53
CA ILE A 272 -16.60 19.47 -17.85
C ILE A 272 -16.90 18.37 -18.88
N GLY A 273 -16.66 17.10 -18.53
CA GLY A 273 -16.80 15.98 -19.47
C GLY A 273 -15.99 16.19 -20.75
N ALA A 274 -16.68 16.21 -21.90
CA ALA A 274 -16.08 16.49 -23.21
C ALA A 274 -16.15 17.97 -23.64
N ASP A 275 -16.75 18.85 -22.84
CA ASP A 275 -17.06 20.24 -23.23
C ASP A 275 -15.83 21.15 -23.13
N ALA A 276 -15.44 21.74 -24.27
CA ALA A 276 -14.30 22.64 -24.35
C ALA A 276 -14.62 24.07 -23.86
N GLU A 277 -15.88 24.53 -23.96
CA GLU A 277 -16.30 25.83 -23.46
C GLU A 277 -16.34 25.83 -21.94
N LYS A 278 -16.87 24.78 -21.31
CA LYS A 278 -16.86 24.63 -19.84
C LYS A 278 -15.45 24.56 -19.28
N ALA A 279 -14.55 23.80 -19.92
CA ALA A 279 -13.14 23.77 -19.53
C ALA A 279 -12.49 25.17 -19.57
N PHE A 280 -12.77 25.95 -20.62
CA PHE A 280 -12.27 27.31 -20.75
C PHE A 280 -12.88 28.29 -19.73
N GLN A 281 -14.20 28.23 -19.48
CA GLN A 281 -14.87 29.06 -18.48
C GLN A 281 -14.32 28.80 -17.06
N VAL A 282 -14.09 27.54 -16.65
CA VAL A 282 -13.45 27.24 -15.35
C VAL A 282 -12.02 27.79 -15.29
N GLN A 283 -11.27 27.71 -16.39
CA GLN A 283 -9.92 28.26 -16.48
C GLN A 283 -9.89 29.80 -16.32
N GLU A 284 -10.77 30.52 -17.03
CA GLU A 284 -10.91 31.99 -16.96
C GLU A 284 -11.31 32.45 -15.55
N VAL A 285 -12.29 31.77 -14.94
CA VAL A 285 -12.80 32.11 -13.61
C VAL A 285 -11.74 31.91 -12.54
N THR A 286 -11.04 30.77 -12.56
CA THR A 286 -9.93 30.46 -11.65
C THR A 286 -8.84 31.53 -11.76
N GLU A 287 -8.42 31.87 -12.98
CA GLU A 287 -7.39 32.87 -13.24
C GLU A 287 -7.77 34.27 -12.78
N THR A 288 -9.00 34.72 -13.08
CA THR A 288 -9.46 36.07 -12.72
C THR A 288 -9.47 36.27 -11.21
N LEU A 289 -9.91 35.24 -10.46
CA LEU A 289 -10.07 35.31 -9.02
C LEU A 289 -8.74 35.14 -8.27
N SER A 290 -7.85 34.25 -8.71
CA SER A 290 -6.48 34.16 -8.16
C SER A 290 -5.70 35.47 -8.31
N LYS A 291 -5.92 36.19 -9.42
CA LYS A 291 -5.33 37.52 -9.68
C LYS A 291 -5.96 38.61 -8.82
N HIS A 292 -7.29 38.69 -8.78
CA HIS A 292 -8.00 39.77 -8.08
C HIS A 292 -7.77 39.74 -6.57
N PHE A 293 -7.77 38.55 -5.95
CA PHE A 293 -7.62 38.40 -4.50
C PHE A 293 -6.18 38.16 -4.01
N ASN A 294 -5.19 38.24 -4.92
CA ASN A 294 -3.74 38.34 -4.69
C ASN A 294 -3.24 37.64 -3.40
N GLY A 295 -3.10 36.32 -3.46
CA GLY A 295 -2.58 35.49 -2.36
C GLY A 295 -3.64 34.97 -1.37
N LYS A 296 -4.83 35.57 -1.31
CA LYS A 296 -5.83 35.28 -0.25
C LYS A 296 -6.87 34.21 -0.59
N LEU A 297 -7.02 33.86 -1.87
CA LEU A 297 -8.03 32.89 -2.34
C LEU A 297 -7.33 31.68 -2.98
N LEU A 298 -7.67 30.48 -2.51
CA LEU A 298 -7.15 29.20 -3.03
C LEU A 298 -8.27 28.37 -3.67
N PHE A 299 -8.03 27.86 -4.89
CA PHE A 299 -8.90 26.88 -5.54
C PHE A 299 -8.39 25.45 -5.38
N VAL A 300 -9.29 24.54 -4.99
CA VAL A 300 -9.05 23.10 -4.95
C VAL A 300 -10.09 22.40 -5.83
N GLY A 301 -9.66 21.76 -6.92
CA GLY A 301 -10.51 20.98 -7.82
C GLY A 301 -10.33 19.49 -7.62
N THR A 302 -11.39 18.68 -7.69
CA THR A 302 -11.30 17.21 -7.68
C THR A 302 -11.51 16.56 -9.06
N GLY A 303 -10.75 15.50 -9.34
CA GLY A 303 -10.80 14.78 -10.62
C GLY A 303 -10.28 13.34 -10.54
N GLN A 304 -10.34 12.60 -11.65
CA GLN A 304 -9.84 11.23 -11.75
C GLN A 304 -8.37 11.18 -12.20
N SER A 305 -7.64 10.12 -11.85
CA SER A 305 -6.23 9.95 -12.28
C SER A 305 -6.02 9.78 -13.79
N ALA A 306 -7.08 9.48 -14.55
CA ALA A 306 -7.02 9.23 -16.00
C ALA A 306 -6.91 10.52 -16.83
N LEU A 307 -5.94 11.38 -16.51
CA LEU A 307 -5.72 12.70 -17.14
C LEU A 307 -5.20 12.61 -18.58
N SER A 308 -4.71 11.45 -19.01
CA SER A 308 -4.10 11.23 -20.32
C SER A 308 -5.09 11.18 -21.50
N GLY A 309 -6.39 10.98 -21.25
CA GLY A 309 -7.40 10.76 -22.29
C GLY A 309 -8.11 12.00 -22.85
N MET A 310 -8.03 13.17 -22.19
CA MET A 310 -8.88 14.34 -22.54
C MET A 310 -8.07 15.63 -22.74
N PRO A 311 -7.86 16.11 -23.99
CA PRO A 311 -7.09 17.32 -24.28
C PRO A 311 -7.63 18.60 -23.62
N ASN A 312 -8.95 18.70 -23.41
CA ASN A 312 -9.56 19.85 -22.74
C ASN A 312 -9.13 19.96 -21.27
N LEU A 313 -8.97 18.82 -20.58
CA LEU A 313 -8.57 18.76 -19.18
C LEU A 313 -7.10 19.16 -18.99
N GLN A 314 -6.23 18.80 -19.96
CA GLN A 314 -4.81 19.18 -19.94
C GLN A 314 -4.60 20.71 -19.97
N ARG A 315 -5.49 21.46 -20.63
CA ARG A 315 -5.46 22.93 -20.62
C ARG A 315 -5.80 23.50 -19.24
N LEU A 316 -6.81 22.94 -18.58
CA LEU A 316 -7.20 23.31 -17.22
C LEU A 316 -6.07 23.08 -16.22
N MET A 317 -5.31 21.98 -16.35
CA MET A 317 -4.19 21.66 -15.44
C MET A 317 -3.11 22.74 -15.39
N GLY A 318 -2.99 23.60 -16.42
CA GLY A 318 -2.12 24.78 -16.39
C GLY A 318 -2.49 25.84 -15.35
N ARG A 319 -3.72 25.80 -14.79
CA ARG A 319 -4.14 26.62 -13.62
C ARG A 319 -4.13 25.84 -12.31
N PHE A 320 -3.92 24.53 -12.34
CA PHE A 320 -3.85 23.65 -11.17
C PHE A 320 -2.50 22.90 -11.09
N PRO A 321 -1.36 23.59 -10.96
CA PRO A 321 -0.04 22.96 -11.01
C PRO A 321 0.34 22.18 -9.74
N VAL A 322 -0.34 22.41 -8.61
CA VAL A 322 -0.14 21.60 -7.40
C VAL A 322 -1.00 20.34 -7.51
N GLN A 323 -0.35 19.19 -7.64
CA GLN A 323 -1.03 17.90 -7.88
C GLN A 323 -0.94 17.02 -6.62
N VAL A 324 -2.10 16.67 -6.05
CA VAL A 324 -2.22 15.68 -4.97
C VAL A 324 -2.77 14.39 -5.59
N MET A 325 -2.09 13.27 -5.37
CA MET A 325 -2.45 11.96 -5.96
C MET A 325 -2.69 10.94 -4.85
N LEU A 326 -3.95 10.52 -4.68
CA LEU A 326 -4.37 9.52 -3.69
C LEU A 326 -4.27 8.10 -4.27
N GLY A 327 -3.81 7.13 -3.47
CA GLY A 327 -3.40 5.81 -3.95
C GLY A 327 -4.12 4.63 -3.29
N ASP A 328 -3.72 3.41 -3.68
CA ASP A 328 -4.30 2.15 -3.16
C ASP A 328 -3.95 1.91 -1.68
N TRP A 329 -2.79 2.39 -1.22
CA TRP A 329 -2.26 2.13 0.13
C TRP A 329 -3.10 2.77 1.25
N ASP A 330 -3.62 3.98 1.00
CA ASP A 330 -4.43 4.73 1.97
C ASP A 330 -5.70 3.93 2.38
N VAL A 331 -6.18 3.03 1.51
CA VAL A 331 -7.34 2.16 1.75
C VAL A 331 -7.09 1.13 2.84
N GLU A 332 -5.91 0.50 2.83
CA GLU A 332 -5.61 -0.56 3.78
C GLU A 332 -5.55 -0.01 5.20
N ASN A 333 -4.84 1.10 5.41
CA ASN A 333 -4.73 1.75 6.72
C ASN A 333 -6.08 2.25 7.22
N VAL A 334 -6.89 2.88 6.36
CA VAL A 334 -8.28 3.27 6.69
C VAL A 334 -9.13 2.05 7.07
N THR A 335 -8.99 0.93 6.37
CA THR A 335 -9.70 -0.33 6.68
C THR A 335 -9.27 -0.90 8.04
N ARG A 336 -7.96 -0.96 8.30
CA ARG A 336 -7.37 -1.41 9.58
C ARG A 336 -7.81 -0.55 10.75
N GLN A 337 -7.70 0.77 10.63
CA GLN A 337 -7.94 1.71 11.72
C GLN A 337 -9.43 1.98 12.00
N ILE A 338 -10.31 1.96 10.99
CA ILE A 338 -11.75 2.24 11.18
C ILE A 338 -12.56 0.97 11.38
N ILE A 339 -12.40 -0.04 10.52
CA ILE A 339 -13.29 -1.23 10.49
C ILE A 339 -12.72 -2.37 11.33
N LEU A 340 -11.44 -2.70 11.14
CA LEU A 340 -10.82 -3.92 11.68
C LEU A 340 -10.09 -3.72 13.02
N ALA A 341 -10.10 -2.52 13.60
CA ALA A 341 -9.32 -2.19 14.79
C ALA A 341 -9.74 -3.01 16.02
N LYS A 342 -8.78 -3.74 16.61
CA LYS A 342 -8.98 -4.61 17.77
C LYS A 342 -8.73 -3.90 19.10
N LYS A 343 -9.39 -4.39 20.15
CA LYS A 343 -9.09 -4.07 21.55
C LYS A 343 -7.74 -4.66 21.96
N PRO A 344 -6.92 -3.93 22.74
CA PRO A 344 -5.68 -4.48 23.31
C PRO A 344 -5.91 -5.77 24.13
N THR A 345 -7.02 -5.85 24.85
CA THR A 345 -7.40 -7.06 25.62
C THR A 345 -7.72 -8.28 24.75
N ALA A 346 -8.05 -8.11 23.47
CA ALA A 346 -8.42 -9.19 22.55
C ALA A 346 -7.26 -9.66 21.66
N LEU A 347 -6.25 -8.81 21.42
CA LEU A 347 -5.14 -9.10 20.51
C LEU A 347 -4.45 -10.46 20.76
N PRO A 348 -4.13 -10.88 22.01
CA PRO A 348 -3.46 -12.15 22.25
C PRO A 348 -4.29 -13.39 21.88
N GLU A 349 -5.63 -13.34 22.02
CA GLU A 349 -6.50 -14.46 21.59
C GLU A 349 -6.54 -14.58 20.06
N VAL A 350 -6.61 -13.44 19.35
CA VAL A 350 -6.57 -13.40 17.88
C VAL A 350 -5.22 -13.90 17.36
N GLU A 351 -4.11 -13.37 17.90
CA GLU A 351 -2.74 -13.75 17.53
C GLU A 351 -2.46 -15.23 17.79
N HIS A 352 -2.90 -15.76 18.94
CA HIS A 352 -2.80 -17.18 19.27
C HIS A 352 -3.54 -18.06 18.27
N ILE A 353 -4.78 -17.71 17.91
CA ILE A 353 -5.59 -18.48 16.96
C ILE A 353 -5.03 -18.41 15.54
N CYS A 354 -4.54 -17.24 15.10
CA CYS A 354 -3.87 -17.11 13.81
C CYS A 354 -2.58 -17.97 13.75
N ARG A 355 -1.72 -17.92 14.79
CA ARG A 355 -0.49 -18.75 14.84
C ARG A 355 -0.77 -20.24 14.98
N ALA A 356 -1.75 -20.65 15.79
CA ALA A 356 -2.11 -22.05 15.97
C ALA A 356 -2.57 -22.71 14.65
N ASN A 357 -3.19 -21.93 13.75
CA ASN A 357 -3.68 -22.41 12.46
C ASN A 357 -2.80 -21.96 11.26
N LEU A 358 -1.58 -21.44 11.51
CA LEU A 358 -0.67 -20.94 10.47
C LEU A 358 -0.36 -22.00 9.39
N GLY A 359 -0.40 -23.30 9.71
CA GLY A 359 -0.20 -24.38 8.74
C GLY A 359 -1.32 -24.52 7.69
N GLU A 360 -2.56 -24.09 7.99
CA GLU A 360 -3.67 -24.02 7.02
C GLU A 360 -3.66 -22.68 6.27
N ILE A 361 -3.29 -21.58 6.95
CA ILE A 361 -3.20 -20.23 6.36
C ILE A 361 -2.06 -20.15 5.34
N SER A 362 -0.84 -20.56 5.72
CA SER A 362 0.37 -20.50 4.88
C SER A 362 0.36 -21.44 3.66
N ARG A 363 -0.64 -22.33 3.58
CA ARG A 363 -0.86 -23.20 2.43
C ARG A 363 -1.77 -22.56 1.37
N GLN A 364 -2.54 -21.51 1.70
CA GLN A 364 -3.57 -20.97 0.81
C GLN A 364 -2.97 -20.41 -0.49
N LEU A 365 -3.44 -20.93 -1.63
CA LEU A 365 -3.03 -20.52 -2.98
C LEU A 365 -1.52 -20.63 -3.25
N ARG A 366 -0.83 -21.56 -2.57
CA ARG A 366 0.62 -21.82 -2.74
C ARG A 366 1.02 -22.01 -4.21
N GLY A 367 2.12 -21.40 -4.63
CA GLY A 367 2.61 -21.39 -6.01
C GLY A 367 1.95 -20.33 -6.90
N THR A 368 1.19 -19.40 -6.33
CA THR A 368 0.65 -18.22 -7.04
C THR A 368 1.19 -16.94 -6.43
N LYS A 369 1.20 -15.82 -7.18
CA LYS A 369 1.57 -14.49 -6.64
C LYS A 369 0.60 -13.94 -5.58
N LEU A 370 -0.44 -14.68 -5.20
CA LEU A 370 -1.33 -14.33 -4.08
C LEU A 370 -0.99 -15.11 -2.81
N GLU A 371 -0.11 -16.12 -2.88
CA GLU A 371 0.22 -17.01 -1.76
C GLU A 371 0.68 -16.27 -0.51
N HIS A 372 0.62 -16.96 0.63
CA HIS A 372 1.08 -16.42 1.90
C HIS A 372 2.60 -16.20 1.91
N VAL A 373 3.02 -14.96 2.19
CA VAL A 373 4.43 -14.58 2.37
C VAL A 373 4.72 -14.32 3.85
N THR A 374 5.99 -14.37 4.28
CA THR A 374 6.35 -14.14 5.70
C THR A 374 5.86 -12.79 6.22
N ASP A 375 5.95 -11.75 5.38
CA ASP A 375 5.47 -10.38 5.65
C ASP A 375 3.95 -10.30 5.93
N ASP A 376 3.16 -11.34 5.58
CA ASP A 376 1.75 -11.42 5.95
C ASP A 376 1.55 -11.67 7.45
N GLU A 377 2.51 -12.31 8.12
CA GLU A 377 2.37 -12.68 9.53
C GLU A 377 2.32 -11.44 10.45
N ASP A 378 3.01 -10.37 10.07
CA ASP A 378 3.00 -9.08 10.78
C ASP A 378 1.62 -8.39 10.72
N VAL A 379 0.91 -8.53 9.59
CA VAL A 379 -0.41 -7.88 9.38
C VAL A 379 -1.60 -8.81 9.58
N MET A 380 -1.41 -10.13 9.68
CA MET A 380 -2.49 -11.13 9.77
C MET A 380 -3.45 -10.86 10.95
N THR A 381 -2.93 -10.48 12.12
CA THR A 381 -3.76 -10.09 13.29
C THR A 381 -4.52 -8.79 13.04
N ALA A 382 -3.93 -7.84 12.31
CA ALA A 382 -4.56 -6.56 11.94
C ALA A 382 -5.64 -6.72 10.85
N ASP A 383 -5.48 -7.64 9.89
CA ASP A 383 -6.42 -7.91 8.80
C ASP A 383 -7.55 -8.91 9.19
N TYR A 384 -7.36 -9.77 10.21
CA TYR A 384 -8.38 -10.73 10.69
C TYR A 384 -9.77 -10.09 10.91
N PRO A 385 -10.90 -10.69 10.48
CA PRO A 385 -11.09 -12.05 9.94
C PRO A 385 -10.90 -12.17 8.41
N LEU A 386 -10.36 -11.15 7.74
CA LEU A 386 -9.99 -11.22 6.33
C LEU A 386 -8.51 -11.65 6.24
N LEU A 387 -8.22 -12.80 5.64
CA LEU A 387 -6.84 -13.26 5.47
C LEU A 387 -6.15 -12.46 4.33
N PRO A 388 -4.85 -12.10 4.44
CA PRO A 388 -4.14 -11.31 3.42
C PRO A 388 -4.23 -11.88 1.99
N VAL A 389 -4.13 -13.21 1.85
CA VAL A 389 -4.33 -13.95 0.58
C VAL A 389 -5.70 -13.64 -0.05
N ARG A 390 -6.76 -13.57 0.78
CA ARG A 390 -8.14 -13.32 0.35
C ARG A 390 -8.38 -11.85 0.03
N ARG A 391 -7.74 -10.94 0.78
CA ARG A 391 -7.70 -9.51 0.49
C ARG A 391 -7.07 -9.24 -0.89
N ARG A 392 -5.86 -9.77 -1.15
CA ARG A 392 -5.19 -9.67 -2.46
C ARG A 392 -6.03 -10.26 -3.60
N PHE A 393 -6.69 -11.40 -3.38
CA PHE A 393 -7.61 -11.99 -4.35
C PHE A 393 -8.77 -11.05 -4.69
N TRP A 394 -9.43 -10.46 -3.68
CA TRP A 394 -10.55 -9.54 -3.88
C TRP A 394 -10.17 -8.26 -4.62
N GLU A 395 -9.04 -7.63 -4.27
CA GLU A 395 -8.49 -6.46 -4.96
C GLU A 395 -8.30 -6.72 -6.46
N ARG A 396 -7.78 -7.91 -6.81
CA ARG A 396 -7.49 -8.31 -8.19
C ARG A 396 -8.76 -8.55 -9.01
N VAL A 397 -9.77 -9.15 -8.40
CA VAL A 397 -11.10 -9.37 -9.02
C VAL A 397 -11.85 -8.05 -9.19
N LEU A 398 -11.86 -7.17 -8.19
CA LEU A 398 -12.52 -5.86 -8.26
C LEU A 398 -11.89 -4.95 -9.32
N ARG A 399 -10.56 -4.87 -9.39
CA ARG A 399 -9.82 -4.12 -10.42
C ARG A 399 -10.10 -4.62 -11.84
N THR A 400 -10.44 -5.89 -11.99
CA THR A 400 -10.79 -6.51 -13.28
C THR A 400 -12.19 -6.12 -13.76
N ILE A 401 -13.15 -5.99 -12.83
CA ILE A 401 -14.58 -5.82 -13.14
C ILE A 401 -14.92 -4.36 -13.51
N ASP A 402 -14.25 -3.39 -12.90
CA ASP A 402 -14.41 -1.96 -13.21
C ASP A 402 -13.47 -1.50 -14.35
N THR A 403 -13.63 -2.08 -15.54
CA THR A 403 -12.85 -1.76 -16.75
C THR A 403 -13.03 -0.32 -17.27
N THR A 404 -14.01 0.42 -16.73
CA THR A 404 -14.36 1.78 -17.17
C THR A 404 -14.01 2.87 -16.16
N GLY A 405 -13.59 2.52 -14.93
CA GLY A 405 -13.36 3.48 -13.84
C GLY A 405 -14.64 4.18 -13.35
N THR A 406 -15.82 3.66 -13.68
CA THR A 406 -17.12 4.22 -13.31
C THR A 406 -17.68 3.59 -12.04
N VAL A 407 -17.23 2.39 -11.68
CA VAL A 407 -17.76 1.60 -10.55
C VAL A 407 -16.78 1.57 -9.38
N SER A 408 -16.79 2.68 -8.63
CA SER A 408 -16.97 2.59 -7.17
C SER A 408 -15.96 1.73 -6.37
N GLN A 409 -14.73 1.50 -6.86
CA GLN A 409 -13.84 0.43 -6.36
C GLN A 409 -13.67 0.44 -4.83
N LEU A 410 -13.34 1.59 -4.25
CA LEU A 410 -13.07 1.72 -2.81
C LEU A 410 -14.35 1.70 -1.94
N ARG A 411 -15.43 2.30 -2.46
CA ARG A 411 -16.78 2.22 -1.88
C ARG A 411 -17.36 0.80 -1.98
N SER A 412 -16.83 -0.05 -2.86
CA SER A 412 -17.04 -1.49 -2.77
C SER A 412 -16.17 -2.08 -1.65
N GLN A 413 -14.85 -1.85 -1.64
CA GLN A 413 -13.93 -2.48 -0.68
C GLN A 413 -14.28 -2.21 0.79
N LEU A 414 -14.38 -0.95 1.23
CA LEU A 414 -14.71 -0.65 2.64
C LEU A 414 -16.08 -1.22 3.05
N ARG A 415 -17.07 -1.16 2.15
CA ARG A 415 -18.41 -1.73 2.39
C ARG A 415 -18.36 -3.26 2.45
N VAL A 416 -17.65 -3.90 1.54
CA VAL A 416 -17.46 -5.36 1.46
C VAL A 416 -16.73 -5.88 2.70
N VAL A 417 -15.69 -5.19 3.19
CA VAL A 417 -15.01 -5.57 4.43
C VAL A 417 -15.91 -5.34 5.65
N HIS A 418 -16.68 -4.24 5.70
CA HIS A 418 -17.64 -4.01 6.78
C HIS A 418 -18.76 -5.07 6.81
N GLU A 419 -19.35 -5.40 5.65
CA GLU A 419 -20.36 -6.44 5.53
C GLU A 419 -19.79 -7.84 5.81
N ALA A 420 -18.53 -8.10 5.46
CA ALA A 420 -17.83 -9.34 5.80
C ALA A 420 -17.59 -9.48 7.31
N VAL A 421 -17.20 -8.39 7.98
CA VAL A 421 -17.06 -8.31 9.43
C VAL A 421 -18.41 -8.45 10.14
N LEU A 422 -19.49 -7.90 9.57
CA LEU A 422 -20.87 -8.13 10.05
C LEU A 422 -21.30 -9.59 9.87
N ALA A 423 -21.07 -10.20 8.71
CA ALA A 423 -21.43 -11.59 8.41
C ALA A 423 -20.67 -12.59 9.30
N THR A 424 -19.45 -12.24 9.71
CA THR A 424 -18.62 -13.03 10.64
C THR A 424 -18.74 -12.60 12.10
N ALA A 425 -19.62 -11.66 12.46
CA ALA A 425 -19.67 -11.06 13.80
C ALA A 425 -20.11 -12.04 14.90
N ASP A 426 -21.19 -12.80 14.69
CA ASP A 426 -21.82 -13.65 15.71
C ASP A 426 -21.32 -15.11 15.71
N VAL A 427 -20.24 -15.42 14.98
CA VAL A 427 -19.59 -16.75 14.98
C VAL A 427 -18.36 -16.81 15.92
N PRO A 428 -17.92 -18.00 16.36
CA PRO A 428 -16.78 -18.16 17.26
C PRO A 428 -15.47 -17.63 16.69
N LEU A 429 -14.59 -17.12 17.57
CA LEU A 429 -13.24 -16.71 17.20
C LEU A 429 -12.47 -17.89 16.55
N GLY A 430 -11.75 -17.61 15.46
CA GLY A 430 -11.20 -18.61 14.53
C GLY A 430 -11.98 -18.76 13.22
N HIS A 431 -13.16 -18.13 13.11
CA HIS A 431 -13.92 -18.08 11.86
C HIS A 431 -13.51 -16.89 10.97
N VAL A 432 -13.08 -17.18 9.74
CA VAL A 432 -12.60 -16.23 8.73
C VAL A 432 -13.55 -16.10 7.54
N VAL A 433 -13.49 -14.94 6.87
CA VAL A 433 -14.34 -14.62 5.70
C VAL A 433 -13.88 -15.41 4.47
N SER A 434 -14.79 -16.12 3.81
CA SER A 434 -14.48 -16.92 2.62
C SER A 434 -14.38 -16.07 1.34
N GLY A 435 -13.59 -16.55 0.37
CA GLY A 435 -13.35 -15.85 -0.89
C GLY A 435 -14.61 -15.67 -1.75
N ASP A 436 -15.60 -16.56 -1.62
CA ASP A 436 -16.85 -16.53 -2.39
C ASP A 436 -17.82 -15.40 -1.98
N PHE A 437 -17.66 -14.84 -0.77
CA PHE A 437 -18.47 -13.73 -0.25
C PHE A 437 -18.46 -12.51 -1.18
N LEU A 438 -17.34 -12.24 -1.87
CA LEU A 438 -17.23 -11.14 -2.83
C LEU A 438 -18.25 -11.24 -3.98
N TYR A 439 -18.65 -12.45 -4.38
CA TYR A 439 -19.62 -12.61 -5.46
C TYR A 439 -20.99 -12.02 -5.09
N ASP A 440 -21.48 -12.31 -3.88
CA ASP A 440 -22.81 -11.87 -3.44
C ASP A 440 -22.89 -10.34 -3.35
N GLN A 441 -21.76 -9.72 -2.99
CA GLN A 441 -21.59 -8.26 -2.88
C GLN A 441 -21.65 -7.49 -4.21
N ILE A 442 -21.39 -8.15 -5.33
CA ILE A 442 -21.28 -7.52 -6.67
C ILE A 442 -22.22 -8.12 -7.72
N SER A 443 -22.77 -9.32 -7.48
CA SER A 443 -23.59 -10.08 -8.45
C SER A 443 -24.75 -9.28 -9.04
N ALA A 444 -25.49 -8.52 -8.22
CA ALA A 444 -26.59 -7.68 -8.68
C ALA A 444 -26.14 -6.61 -9.70
N ASN A 445 -24.96 -6.01 -9.49
CA ASN A 445 -24.36 -5.06 -10.43
C ASN A 445 -23.92 -5.78 -11.71
N LEU A 446 -23.23 -6.92 -11.58
CA LEU A 446 -22.77 -7.72 -12.73
C LEU A 446 -23.91 -8.20 -13.64
N VAL A 447 -25.08 -8.52 -13.10
CA VAL A 447 -26.29 -8.82 -13.89
C VAL A 447 -26.81 -7.57 -14.58
N SER A 448 -26.90 -6.43 -13.87
CA SER A 448 -27.41 -5.16 -14.44
C SER A 448 -26.52 -4.58 -15.56
N THR A 449 -25.21 -4.87 -15.51
CA THR A 449 -24.20 -4.48 -16.51
C THR A 449 -23.94 -5.55 -17.56
N ALA A 450 -24.72 -6.65 -17.55
CA ALA A 450 -24.59 -7.80 -18.45
C ALA A 450 -23.23 -8.55 -18.42
N GLN A 451 -22.34 -8.26 -17.46
CA GLN A 451 -21.05 -8.95 -17.31
C GLN A 451 -21.20 -10.40 -16.79
N LEU A 452 -22.27 -10.68 -16.03
CA LEU A 452 -22.65 -12.00 -15.51
C LEU A 452 -23.89 -12.52 -16.26
N PRO A 453 -23.79 -13.63 -17.00
CA PRO A 453 -24.94 -14.22 -17.69
C PRO A 453 -26.07 -14.61 -16.71
N LYS A 454 -27.31 -14.26 -17.07
CA LYS A 454 -28.51 -14.51 -16.25
C LYS A 454 -28.71 -16.00 -15.93
N GLU A 455 -28.43 -16.89 -16.87
CA GLU A 455 -28.46 -18.35 -16.65
C GLU A 455 -27.49 -18.78 -15.52
N VAL A 456 -26.31 -18.18 -15.40
CA VAL A 456 -25.34 -18.50 -14.33
C VAL A 456 -25.84 -18.01 -12.97
N PHE A 457 -26.35 -16.77 -12.90
CA PHE A 457 -26.92 -16.22 -11.67
C PHE A 457 -28.12 -17.04 -11.17
N GLU A 458 -29.04 -17.44 -12.06
CA GLU A 458 -30.21 -18.26 -11.72
C GLU A 458 -29.81 -19.66 -11.21
N ASN A 459 -28.79 -20.28 -11.79
CA ASN A 459 -28.27 -21.57 -11.28
C ASN A 459 -27.63 -21.42 -9.89
N VAL A 460 -26.87 -20.34 -9.63
CA VAL A 460 -26.31 -20.07 -8.28
C VAL A 460 -27.43 -19.88 -7.25
N GLN A 461 -28.46 -19.10 -7.57
CA GLN A 461 -29.62 -18.90 -6.68
C GLN A 461 -30.40 -20.21 -6.43
N ARG A 462 -30.63 -21.03 -7.47
CA ARG A 462 -31.29 -22.34 -7.35
C ARG A 462 -30.56 -23.26 -6.37
N PHE A 463 -29.23 -23.32 -6.45
CA PHE A 463 -28.43 -24.18 -5.58
C PHE A 463 -28.28 -23.62 -4.15
N ALA A 464 -28.28 -22.29 -3.98
CA ALA A 464 -28.14 -21.64 -2.67
C ALA A 464 -29.32 -21.91 -1.70
N VAL A 465 -30.50 -22.29 -2.21
CA VAL A 465 -31.69 -22.65 -1.41
C VAL A 465 -31.79 -24.17 -1.17
N GLY A 466 -30.84 -24.96 -1.69
CA GLY A 466 -30.82 -26.42 -1.56
C GLY A 466 -30.25 -26.93 -0.22
N ASP A 467 -29.92 -28.21 -0.19
CA ASP A 467 -29.20 -28.86 0.91
C ASP A 467 -27.73 -28.42 1.01
N VAL A 468 -26.99 -28.91 2.01
CA VAL A 468 -25.60 -28.48 2.29
C VAL A 468 -24.67 -28.66 1.09
N ASP A 469 -24.83 -29.76 0.34
CA ASP A 469 -23.99 -30.05 -0.82
C ASP A 469 -24.43 -29.26 -2.06
N SER A 470 -25.73 -28.93 -2.21
CA SER A 470 -26.20 -27.92 -3.17
C SER A 470 -25.67 -26.52 -2.84
N GLN A 471 -25.70 -26.11 -1.58
CA GLN A 471 -25.14 -24.83 -1.14
C GLN A 471 -23.63 -24.77 -1.44
N LEU A 472 -22.89 -25.86 -1.24
CA LEU A 472 -21.48 -25.96 -1.61
C LEU A 472 -21.28 -25.87 -3.13
N LYS A 473 -22.15 -26.49 -3.96
CA LYS A 473 -22.16 -26.26 -5.42
C LYS A 473 -22.39 -24.80 -5.80
N ALA A 474 -23.29 -24.09 -5.12
CA ALA A 474 -23.51 -22.66 -5.34
C ALA A 474 -22.21 -21.87 -5.07
N ARG A 475 -21.55 -22.12 -3.93
CA ARG A 475 -20.28 -21.46 -3.55
C ARG A 475 -19.14 -21.78 -4.52
N LEU A 476 -19.07 -23.00 -5.05
CA LEU A 476 -18.12 -23.37 -6.11
C LEU A 476 -18.36 -22.58 -7.40
N LEU A 477 -19.60 -22.50 -7.87
CA LEU A 477 -19.95 -21.72 -9.07
C LEU A 477 -19.61 -20.23 -8.91
N LYS A 478 -19.79 -19.65 -7.71
CA LYS A 478 -19.33 -18.28 -7.39
C LYS A 478 -17.82 -18.12 -7.59
N LEU A 479 -16.99 -18.99 -7.00
CA LEU A 479 -15.53 -18.89 -7.13
C LEU A 479 -15.03 -19.17 -8.53
N VAL A 480 -15.56 -20.20 -9.21
CA VAL A 480 -15.20 -20.51 -10.60
C VAL A 480 -15.49 -19.29 -11.48
N TYR A 481 -16.64 -18.62 -11.30
CA TYR A 481 -16.92 -17.35 -11.99
C TYR A 481 -15.90 -16.25 -11.67
N LEU A 482 -15.64 -15.95 -10.39
CA LEU A 482 -14.72 -14.86 -9.99
C LEU A 482 -13.29 -15.09 -10.50
N ILE A 483 -12.81 -16.34 -10.48
CA ILE A 483 -11.47 -16.70 -10.98
C ILE A 483 -11.45 -16.68 -12.52
N ASN A 484 -12.48 -17.21 -13.19
CA ASN A 484 -12.58 -17.22 -14.65
C ASN A 484 -12.67 -15.81 -15.26
N LYS A 485 -13.18 -14.81 -14.53
CA LYS A 485 -13.26 -13.43 -15.02
C LYS A 485 -11.93 -12.67 -14.99
N LEU A 486 -10.89 -13.17 -14.29
CA LEU A 486 -9.54 -12.57 -14.35
C LEU A 486 -9.00 -12.67 -15.79
N PRO A 487 -8.44 -11.59 -16.39
CA PRO A 487 -7.97 -11.63 -17.78
C PRO A 487 -6.87 -12.67 -17.96
N ALA A 488 -6.83 -13.37 -19.10
CA ALA A 488 -5.91 -14.49 -19.32
C ALA A 488 -4.44 -14.16 -19.00
N ASP A 489 -3.96 -12.98 -19.40
CA ASP A 489 -2.59 -12.51 -19.11
C ASP A 489 -2.37 -12.22 -17.62
N THR A 490 -3.41 -11.75 -16.92
CA THR A 490 -3.37 -11.50 -15.47
C THR A 490 -3.46 -12.81 -14.67
N ALA A 491 -4.32 -13.75 -15.07
CA ALA A 491 -4.40 -15.08 -14.46
C ALA A 491 -3.10 -15.87 -14.66
N LEU A 492 -2.46 -15.73 -15.83
CA LEU A 492 -1.16 -16.34 -16.13
C LEU A 492 0.00 -15.65 -15.40
N ASP A 493 -0.02 -14.32 -15.26
CA ASP A 493 0.95 -13.58 -14.45
C ASP A 493 0.87 -13.93 -12.96
N ILE A 494 -0.34 -14.15 -12.44
CA ILE A 494 -0.57 -14.54 -11.04
C ILE A 494 -0.30 -16.03 -10.81
N GLY A 495 -0.59 -16.88 -11.80
CA GLY A 495 -0.65 -18.34 -11.67
C GLY A 495 -1.97 -18.89 -11.11
N LEU A 496 -2.95 -18.03 -10.74
CA LEU A 496 -4.21 -18.47 -10.15
C LEU A 496 -5.11 -19.16 -11.17
N LYS A 497 -5.60 -20.34 -10.80
CA LYS A 497 -6.56 -21.17 -11.55
C LYS A 497 -7.61 -21.72 -10.62
N ALA A 498 -8.80 -22.01 -11.15
CA ALA A 498 -9.87 -22.68 -10.40
C ALA A 498 -9.61 -24.20 -10.37
N THR A 499 -8.69 -24.63 -9.49
CA THR A 499 -8.42 -26.05 -9.19
C THR A 499 -9.12 -26.45 -7.89
N GLU A 500 -9.23 -27.75 -7.61
CA GLU A 500 -9.76 -28.25 -6.32
C GLU A 500 -9.04 -27.66 -5.10
N ASP A 501 -7.71 -27.53 -5.16
CA ASP A 501 -6.90 -26.90 -4.13
C ASP A 501 -7.28 -25.44 -3.88
N ALA A 502 -7.28 -24.62 -4.94
CA ALA A 502 -7.54 -23.19 -4.84
C ALA A 502 -9.00 -22.89 -4.45
N LEU A 503 -9.93 -23.72 -4.90
CA LEU A 503 -11.34 -23.65 -4.49
C LEU A 503 -11.49 -24.03 -3.01
N ALA A 504 -10.82 -25.08 -2.51
CA ALA A 504 -10.86 -25.43 -1.10
C ALA A 504 -10.27 -24.31 -0.21
N ASP A 505 -9.08 -23.82 -0.54
CA ASP A 505 -8.35 -22.80 0.22
C ASP A 505 -9.16 -21.50 0.39
N LEU A 506 -9.93 -21.10 -0.63
CA LEU A 506 -10.81 -19.94 -0.59
C LEU A 506 -12.16 -20.20 0.11
N LEU A 507 -12.62 -21.46 0.20
CA LEU A 507 -13.90 -21.83 0.83
C LEU A 507 -13.83 -22.07 2.34
N VAL A 508 -12.65 -22.39 2.90
CA VAL A 508 -12.43 -22.59 4.35
C VAL A 508 -12.94 -21.39 5.14
N THR A 509 -13.76 -21.64 6.15
CA THR A 509 -14.32 -20.61 7.05
C THR A 509 -13.90 -20.83 8.50
N ASP A 510 -13.90 -22.07 9.00
CA ASP A 510 -13.30 -22.43 10.29
C ASP A 510 -11.82 -22.81 10.09
N LEU A 511 -10.90 -22.04 10.67
CA LEU A 511 -9.46 -22.32 10.59
C LEU A 511 -9.04 -23.59 11.34
N SER A 512 -9.74 -23.95 12.41
CA SER A 512 -9.41 -25.07 13.30
C SER A 512 -9.99 -26.40 12.85
N ALA A 513 -11.12 -26.39 12.14
CA ALA A 513 -11.57 -27.54 11.36
C ALA A 513 -10.76 -27.73 10.06
N GLY A 514 -10.27 -26.62 9.49
CA GLY A 514 -9.42 -26.61 8.30
C GLY A 514 -10.12 -27.08 7.02
N SER A 515 -9.30 -27.52 6.06
CA SER A 515 -9.72 -27.82 4.68
C SER A 515 -10.00 -29.28 4.35
N SER A 516 -9.73 -30.21 5.28
CA SER A 516 -9.63 -31.66 4.99
C SER A 516 -10.92 -32.27 4.42
N GLU A 517 -12.05 -32.12 5.13
CA GLU A 517 -13.35 -32.64 4.67
C GLU A 517 -13.91 -31.87 3.46
N LEU A 518 -13.54 -30.59 3.27
CA LEU A 518 -13.86 -29.85 2.03
C LEU A 518 -13.15 -30.50 0.84
N ARG A 519 -11.83 -30.65 0.91
CA ARG A 519 -10.98 -31.26 -0.13
C ARG A 519 -11.42 -32.69 -0.51
N LYS A 520 -11.97 -33.43 0.45
CA LYS A 520 -12.56 -34.76 0.26
C LYS A 520 -13.94 -34.74 -0.42
N LYS A 521 -14.72 -33.68 -0.26
CA LYS A 521 -16.05 -33.50 -0.91
C LYS A 521 -15.98 -32.87 -2.30
N LEU A 522 -15.06 -31.92 -2.53
CA LEU A 522 -15.05 -31.13 -3.76
C LEU A 522 -15.03 -31.94 -5.07
N PRO A 523 -14.23 -33.03 -5.22
CA PRO A 523 -14.13 -33.74 -6.49
C PRO A 523 -15.47 -34.29 -6.99
N ALA A 524 -16.25 -34.91 -6.11
CA ALA A 524 -17.56 -35.47 -6.46
C ALA A 524 -18.60 -34.38 -6.81
N LEU A 525 -18.56 -33.22 -6.14
CA LEU A 525 -19.47 -32.11 -6.43
C LEU A 525 -19.11 -31.40 -7.74
N LEU A 526 -17.81 -31.33 -8.07
CA LEU A 526 -17.32 -30.82 -9.35
C LEU A 526 -17.63 -31.81 -10.50
N GLU A 527 -17.51 -33.12 -10.26
CA GLU A 527 -17.95 -34.15 -11.21
C GLU A 527 -19.46 -34.06 -11.49
N GLU A 528 -20.30 -33.87 -10.47
CA GLU A 528 -21.73 -33.62 -10.71
C GLU A 528 -21.98 -32.31 -11.49
N LEU A 529 -21.30 -31.21 -11.12
CA LEU A 529 -21.43 -29.93 -11.82
C LEU A 529 -21.03 -30.01 -13.30
N GLN A 530 -20.12 -30.90 -13.64
CA GLN A 530 -19.69 -31.20 -15.01
C GLN A 530 -20.65 -32.15 -15.73
N ASN A 531 -20.88 -33.35 -15.19
CA ASN A 531 -21.50 -34.45 -15.93
C ASN A 531 -23.04 -34.44 -15.84
N LYS A 532 -23.58 -34.03 -14.70
CA LYS A 532 -25.02 -34.08 -14.35
C LYS A 532 -25.68 -32.72 -14.56
N ASP A 533 -25.12 -31.65 -14.00
CA ASP A 533 -25.67 -30.30 -14.10
C ASP A 533 -25.21 -29.55 -15.37
N ARG A 534 -24.06 -29.94 -15.96
CA ARG A 534 -23.47 -29.38 -17.20
C ARG A 534 -23.24 -27.87 -17.18
N LEU A 535 -22.78 -27.37 -16.04
CA LEU A 535 -22.46 -25.94 -15.83
C LEU A 535 -20.96 -25.66 -15.87
N VAL A 536 -20.12 -26.70 -15.74
CA VAL A 536 -18.67 -26.60 -15.61
C VAL A 536 -17.98 -27.57 -16.57
N MET A 537 -16.92 -27.12 -17.25
CA MET A 537 -15.99 -27.98 -17.99
C MET A 537 -14.71 -28.21 -17.16
N ALA A 538 -14.16 -29.41 -17.22
CA ALA A 538 -12.83 -29.73 -16.72
C ALA A 538 -11.79 -29.66 -17.86
N LEU A 539 -10.69 -28.95 -17.62
CA LEU A 539 -9.54 -28.85 -18.53
C LEU A 539 -8.29 -29.38 -17.85
N ALA A 540 -7.71 -30.46 -18.39
CA ALA A 540 -6.43 -30.96 -17.92
C ALA A 540 -5.30 -29.97 -18.29
N GLY A 541 -4.47 -29.61 -17.31
CA GLY A 541 -3.30 -28.76 -17.51
C GLY A 541 -2.10 -29.20 -16.66
N SER A 542 -0.95 -28.54 -16.82
CA SER A 542 0.31 -28.88 -16.16
C SER A 542 0.35 -28.65 -14.63
N GLY A 543 -0.79 -28.33 -14.01
CA GLY A 543 -0.96 -28.09 -12.58
C GLY A 543 -2.27 -28.67 -12.03
N GLY A 544 -2.78 -29.74 -12.64
CA GLY A 544 -4.04 -30.39 -12.26
C GLY A 544 -5.21 -30.05 -13.19
N ILE A 545 -6.43 -30.29 -12.70
CA ILE A 545 -7.68 -30.01 -13.41
C ILE A 545 -8.09 -28.56 -13.16
N GLU A 546 -8.23 -27.78 -14.23
CA GLU A 546 -8.75 -26.42 -14.22
C GLU A 546 -10.24 -26.43 -14.60
N TYR A 547 -11.09 -25.93 -13.70
CA TYR A 547 -12.53 -25.87 -13.89
C TYR A 547 -12.95 -24.50 -14.47
N ARG A 548 -13.80 -24.52 -15.51
CA ARG A 548 -14.37 -23.30 -16.12
C ARG A 548 -15.87 -23.40 -16.35
N LEU A 549 -16.59 -22.30 -16.34
CA LEU A 549 -18.02 -22.29 -16.72
C LEU A 549 -18.21 -22.70 -18.19
N GLN A 550 -19.20 -23.56 -18.46
CA GLN A 550 -19.47 -24.08 -19.80
C GLN A 550 -20.47 -23.21 -20.57
N THR A 551 -20.08 -22.74 -21.77
CA THR A 551 -20.94 -21.94 -22.66
C THR A 551 -21.26 -22.70 -23.95
N ARG A 552 -22.37 -22.35 -24.63
CA ARG A 552 -22.80 -23.05 -25.87
C ARG A 552 -21.73 -23.01 -26.98
N GLU A 553 -21.03 -21.89 -27.12
CA GLU A 553 -19.99 -21.74 -28.14
C GLU A 553 -18.74 -22.58 -27.83
N SER A 554 -18.37 -22.73 -26.55
CA SER A 554 -17.22 -23.56 -26.15
C SER A 554 -17.35 -25.03 -26.58
N SER A 555 -18.57 -25.58 -26.58
CA SER A 555 -18.84 -26.95 -27.08
C SER A 555 -18.55 -27.06 -28.56
N ALA A 556 -19.05 -26.12 -29.37
CA ALA A 556 -18.92 -26.15 -30.82
C ALA A 556 -17.47 -26.01 -31.33
N TRP A 557 -16.55 -25.51 -30.51
CA TRP A 557 -15.10 -25.54 -30.78
C TRP A 557 -14.46 -26.89 -30.42
N TYR A 558 -14.90 -27.53 -29.34
CA TYR A 558 -14.40 -28.83 -28.91
C TYR A 558 -14.80 -29.96 -29.86
N ASP A 559 -16.03 -29.93 -30.39
CA ASP A 559 -16.52 -30.93 -31.35
C ASP A 559 -15.73 -30.91 -32.68
N GLU A 560 -15.29 -29.73 -33.13
CA GLU A 560 -14.45 -29.60 -34.33
C GLU A 560 -13.04 -30.16 -34.11
N PHE A 561 -12.43 -29.91 -32.94
CA PHE A 561 -11.13 -30.49 -32.59
C PHE A 561 -11.15 -32.02 -32.66
N ARG A 562 -12.22 -32.65 -32.16
CA ARG A 562 -12.43 -34.10 -32.24
C ARG A 562 -12.61 -34.60 -33.68
N ALA A 563 -13.19 -33.80 -34.58
CA ALA A 563 -13.28 -34.13 -36.00
C ALA A 563 -11.90 -34.08 -36.69
N GLN A 564 -11.06 -33.07 -36.40
CA GLN A 564 -9.70 -32.98 -36.94
C GLN A 564 -8.81 -34.13 -36.45
N GLU A 565 -8.92 -34.49 -35.17
CA GLU A 565 -8.21 -35.63 -34.56
C GLU A 565 -8.47 -36.95 -35.31
N ALA A 566 -9.72 -37.18 -35.73
CA ALA A 566 -10.12 -38.38 -36.47
C ALA A 566 -9.56 -38.43 -37.91
N VAL A 567 -9.54 -37.31 -38.63
CA VAL A 567 -9.03 -37.23 -40.02
C VAL A 567 -7.53 -37.54 -40.07
N LEU A 568 -6.76 -37.00 -39.12
CA LEU A 568 -5.32 -37.22 -39.05
C LEU A 568 -4.97 -38.66 -38.67
N LYS A 569 -5.74 -39.28 -37.77
CA LYS A 569 -5.61 -40.72 -37.41
C LYS A 569 -5.90 -41.67 -38.57
N ALA A 570 -6.68 -41.25 -39.57
CA ALA A 570 -6.90 -42.01 -40.80
C ALA A 570 -5.75 -41.91 -41.84
N SER A 571 -4.74 -41.06 -41.61
CA SER A 571 -3.77 -40.63 -42.64
C SER A 571 -2.29 -40.90 -42.25
N PRO A 572 -1.88 -42.16 -41.99
CA PRO A 572 -0.58 -42.47 -41.37
C PRO A 572 0.66 -42.02 -42.16
N GLN A 573 0.58 -41.98 -43.51
CA GLN A 573 1.71 -41.57 -44.36
C GLN A 573 2.13 -40.10 -44.13
N LEU A 574 1.17 -39.20 -43.81
CA LEU A 574 1.46 -37.80 -43.52
C LEU A 574 2.22 -37.65 -42.19
N VAL A 575 1.84 -38.44 -41.18
CA VAL A 575 2.50 -38.48 -39.87
C VAL A 575 3.95 -38.99 -40.01
N GLU A 576 4.18 -39.99 -40.86
CA GLU A 576 5.51 -40.53 -41.16
C GLU A 576 6.43 -39.53 -41.88
N GLN A 577 5.91 -38.80 -42.86
CA GLN A 577 6.68 -37.73 -43.55
C GLN A 577 7.04 -36.60 -42.58
N LYS A 578 6.09 -36.16 -41.74
CA LYS A 578 6.32 -35.15 -40.69
C LYS A 578 7.38 -35.64 -39.68
N ARG A 579 7.27 -36.88 -39.18
CA ARG A 579 8.26 -37.52 -38.28
C ARG A 579 9.67 -37.46 -38.86
N THR A 580 9.85 -37.91 -40.09
CA THR A 580 11.18 -37.97 -40.75
C THR A 580 11.83 -36.59 -40.87
N ASN A 581 11.05 -35.55 -41.18
CA ASN A 581 11.54 -34.17 -41.25
C ASN A 581 11.89 -33.59 -39.88
N LEU A 582 11.11 -33.89 -38.83
CA LEU A 582 11.40 -33.49 -37.46
C LEU A 582 12.73 -34.09 -36.97
N LEU A 583 12.94 -35.39 -37.18
CA LEU A 583 14.18 -36.09 -36.77
C LEU A 583 15.42 -35.50 -37.44
N LYS A 584 15.39 -35.29 -38.76
CA LYS A 584 16.53 -34.69 -39.50
C LYS A 584 16.81 -33.25 -39.07
N THR A 585 15.77 -32.46 -38.80
CA THR A 585 15.91 -31.09 -38.27
C THR A 585 16.56 -31.10 -36.89
N ARG A 586 16.11 -31.94 -35.96
CA ARG A 586 16.69 -32.06 -34.61
C ARG A 586 18.14 -32.53 -34.62
N PHE A 587 18.52 -33.51 -35.45
CA PHE A 587 19.94 -33.89 -35.61
C PHE A 587 20.81 -32.73 -36.12
N ALA A 588 20.32 -31.94 -37.08
CA ALA A 588 21.04 -30.75 -37.54
C ALA A 588 21.16 -29.65 -36.46
N GLU A 589 20.16 -29.49 -35.59
CA GLU A 589 20.21 -28.57 -34.44
C GLU A 589 21.17 -29.01 -33.34
N VAL A 590 21.29 -30.32 -33.08
CA VAL A 590 22.28 -30.89 -32.16
C VAL A 590 23.69 -30.72 -32.72
N LEU A 591 23.94 -31.13 -33.96
CA LEU A 591 25.28 -31.09 -34.56
C LEU A 591 25.84 -29.67 -34.72
N LYS A 592 25.00 -28.65 -34.95
CA LYS A 592 25.39 -27.23 -34.94
C LYS A 592 26.04 -26.77 -33.62
N LYS A 593 25.80 -27.47 -32.51
CA LYS A 593 26.33 -27.16 -31.18
C LYS A 593 27.59 -27.98 -30.82
N VAL A 594 27.95 -28.98 -31.63
CA VAL A 594 29.11 -29.86 -31.37
C VAL A 594 30.39 -29.22 -31.89
N ARG A 595 31.08 -28.45 -31.03
CA ARG A 595 32.45 -28.00 -31.28
C ARG A 595 33.45 -28.86 -30.50
N VAL A 596 34.25 -29.63 -31.22
CA VAL A 596 35.28 -30.51 -30.65
C VAL A 596 36.61 -29.75 -30.62
N VAL A 597 36.95 -29.25 -29.45
CA VAL A 597 38.24 -28.65 -29.13
C VAL A 597 38.98 -29.53 -28.12
N GLN A 598 40.29 -29.65 -28.30
CA GLN A 598 41.16 -30.29 -27.33
C GLN A 598 41.77 -29.21 -26.42
N GLY A 599 41.39 -29.26 -25.15
CA GLY A 599 41.89 -28.38 -24.10
C GLY A 599 41.39 -26.92 -24.10
N LYS A 600 41.84 -26.18 -23.08
CA LYS A 600 41.71 -24.75 -22.82
C LYS A 600 42.40 -23.86 -23.86
N ASP A 601 43.48 -24.32 -24.50
CA ASP A 601 44.06 -23.65 -25.67
C ASP A 601 43.14 -23.78 -26.91
N ASN A 602 42.00 -24.49 -26.76
CA ASN A 602 40.92 -24.60 -27.74
C ASN A 602 41.38 -25.12 -29.12
N VAL A 603 42.38 -26.01 -29.13
CA VAL A 603 42.94 -26.58 -30.37
C VAL A 603 41.87 -27.39 -31.08
N GLU A 604 41.34 -26.85 -32.18
CA GLU A 604 40.15 -27.39 -32.84
C GLU A 604 40.45 -28.70 -33.58
N ARG A 605 39.63 -29.73 -33.31
CA ARG A 605 39.73 -31.07 -33.90
C ARG A 605 38.47 -31.33 -34.71
N ARG A 606 38.52 -31.12 -36.03
CA ARG A 606 37.33 -31.16 -36.90
C ARG A 606 36.64 -32.54 -36.90
N LEU A 607 35.40 -32.57 -36.42
CA LEU A 607 34.47 -33.71 -36.54
C LEU A 607 33.64 -33.59 -37.83
N THR A 608 33.45 -34.69 -38.57
CA THR A 608 32.64 -34.70 -39.81
C THR A 608 31.50 -35.74 -39.73
N PRO A 609 30.22 -35.34 -39.88
CA PRO A 609 29.08 -36.25 -39.83
C PRO A 609 28.73 -36.85 -41.21
N THR A 610 28.23 -38.09 -41.21
CA THR A 610 27.85 -38.87 -42.39
C THR A 610 26.53 -39.62 -42.15
N PHE A 611 25.61 -39.55 -43.11
CA PHE A 611 24.33 -40.30 -43.14
C PHE A 611 24.28 -41.34 -44.28
N ASP A 612 25.38 -41.52 -45.01
CA ASP A 612 25.52 -42.47 -46.12
C ASP A 612 25.78 -43.89 -45.59
N ASP A 613 25.54 -44.93 -46.39
CA ASP A 613 25.58 -46.33 -45.94
C ASP A 613 26.99 -46.89 -45.63
N THR A 614 28.09 -46.14 -45.85
CA THR A 614 29.47 -46.64 -45.67
C THR A 614 30.48 -45.58 -45.18
N LEU A 615 31.53 -46.01 -44.47
CA LEU A 615 32.56 -45.15 -43.88
C LEU A 615 33.70 -44.71 -44.84
N PRO A 616 34.28 -43.50 -44.66
CA PRO A 616 35.45 -43.01 -45.41
C PRO A 616 36.77 -43.77 -45.16
N LYS A 617 37.74 -43.60 -46.08
CA LYS A 617 39.00 -44.37 -46.08
C LYS A 617 40.03 -43.91 -45.04
N ASP A 618 40.08 -42.62 -44.69
CA ASP A 618 41.07 -41.99 -43.81
C ASP A 618 40.65 -41.95 -42.31
N HIS A 619 39.61 -42.70 -41.97
CA HIS A 619 39.02 -42.84 -40.62
C HIS A 619 39.97 -43.36 -39.51
N ASP A 620 41.24 -43.66 -39.83
CA ASP A 620 42.29 -43.98 -38.85
C ASP A 620 43.13 -42.77 -38.43
N LYS A 621 43.01 -41.64 -39.14
CA LYS A 621 43.77 -40.38 -38.90
C LYS A 621 42.85 -39.17 -38.73
N THR A 622 41.58 -39.27 -39.12
CA THR A 622 40.58 -38.18 -39.12
C THR A 622 39.34 -38.56 -38.31
N LEU A 623 38.67 -37.56 -37.72
CA LEU A 623 37.57 -37.73 -36.77
C LEU A 623 36.19 -37.68 -37.46
N TYR A 624 35.46 -38.79 -37.48
CA TYR A 624 34.17 -38.97 -38.18
C TYR A 624 33.03 -39.43 -37.24
N LEU A 625 31.79 -39.10 -37.61
CA LEU A 625 30.55 -39.55 -36.94
C LEU A 625 29.55 -40.10 -37.96
N TRP A 626 29.14 -41.36 -37.82
CA TRP A 626 28.16 -42.02 -38.69
C TRP A 626 26.81 -42.20 -38.00
N ILE A 627 25.69 -41.89 -38.66
CA ILE A 627 24.36 -41.75 -38.03
C ILE A 627 23.30 -42.60 -38.74
N GLN A 628 22.55 -43.40 -37.97
CA GLN A 628 21.52 -44.34 -38.45
C GLN A 628 20.26 -44.32 -37.55
N ASP A 629 19.08 -44.70 -38.07
CA ASP A 629 17.82 -44.73 -37.31
C ASP A 629 17.05 -46.06 -37.38
N GLY A 630 16.33 -46.38 -36.29
CA GLY A 630 15.61 -47.63 -36.07
C GLY A 630 14.25 -47.76 -36.76
N TRP A 631 13.89 -46.86 -37.67
CA TRP A 631 12.81 -47.09 -38.64
C TRP A 631 13.36 -47.61 -39.98
N GLN A 632 14.67 -47.51 -40.25
CA GLN A 632 15.30 -47.95 -41.49
C GLN A 632 16.37 -49.04 -41.29
N THR A 633 17.13 -48.99 -40.18
CA THR A 633 18.33 -49.80 -39.95
C THR A 633 18.27 -50.56 -38.62
N GLU A 634 18.75 -51.81 -38.59
CA GLU A 634 18.83 -52.59 -37.35
C GLU A 634 20.02 -52.20 -36.45
N GLU A 635 19.74 -51.94 -35.18
CA GLU A 635 20.73 -51.60 -34.13
C GLU A 635 21.95 -52.56 -34.10
N LYS A 636 21.70 -53.86 -34.30
CA LYS A 636 22.73 -54.91 -34.28
C LYS A 636 23.79 -54.71 -35.36
N SER A 637 23.43 -54.13 -36.50
CA SER A 637 24.35 -53.86 -37.60
C SER A 637 25.36 -52.76 -37.21
N VAL A 638 24.86 -51.65 -36.67
CA VAL A 638 25.67 -50.52 -36.20
C VAL A 638 26.64 -50.94 -35.08
N ILE A 639 26.17 -51.76 -34.12
CA ILE A 639 27.00 -52.28 -33.03
C ILE A 639 28.07 -53.27 -33.54
N ALA A 640 27.77 -54.07 -34.57
CA ALA A 640 28.75 -54.98 -35.15
C ALA A 640 29.88 -54.22 -35.86
N GLU A 641 29.57 -53.14 -36.58
CA GLU A 641 30.58 -52.34 -37.28
C GLU A 641 31.46 -51.53 -36.31
N ALA A 642 30.89 -50.97 -35.24
CA ALA A 642 31.65 -50.30 -34.19
C ALA A 642 32.65 -51.24 -33.47
N LYS A 643 32.30 -52.52 -33.33
CA LYS A 643 33.15 -53.58 -32.76
C LYS A 643 34.24 -54.10 -33.71
N ALA A 644 34.11 -53.88 -35.01
CA ALA A 644 35.09 -54.30 -36.01
C ALA A 644 36.32 -53.36 -36.12
N LYS A 645 36.35 -52.25 -35.37
CA LYS A 645 37.43 -51.25 -35.35
C LYS A 645 38.26 -51.36 -34.05
N SER A 646 39.55 -51.01 -34.09
CA SER A 646 40.39 -50.94 -32.88
C SER A 646 39.90 -49.87 -31.90
N ALA A 647 40.16 -50.04 -30.60
CA ALA A 647 39.85 -49.07 -29.55
C ALA A 647 40.62 -47.74 -29.71
N ASP A 648 41.77 -47.77 -30.40
CA ASP A 648 42.61 -46.60 -30.72
C ASP A 648 42.10 -45.80 -31.93
N ASN A 649 41.11 -46.32 -32.67
CA ASN A 649 40.56 -45.62 -33.84
C ASN A 649 39.62 -44.48 -33.40
N PRO A 650 39.69 -43.29 -34.03
CA PRO A 650 38.91 -42.13 -33.59
C PRO A 650 37.41 -42.16 -33.96
N THR A 651 36.95 -43.07 -34.82
CA THR A 651 35.60 -43.06 -35.43
C THR A 651 34.47 -43.26 -34.42
N LEU A 652 33.38 -42.51 -34.61
CA LEU A 652 32.14 -42.55 -33.84
C LEU A 652 30.94 -43.04 -34.67
N PHE A 653 29.97 -43.64 -33.99
CA PHE A 653 28.75 -44.23 -34.51
C PHE A 653 27.57 -43.73 -33.66
N ALA A 654 26.40 -43.48 -34.24
CA ALA A 654 25.20 -43.05 -33.52
C ALA A 654 23.94 -43.72 -34.07
N PHE A 655 23.08 -44.19 -33.17
CA PHE A 655 21.85 -44.91 -33.49
C PHE A 655 20.65 -44.36 -32.72
N LEU A 656 19.58 -43.99 -33.44
CA LEU A 656 18.29 -43.57 -32.86
C LEU A 656 17.32 -44.75 -32.77
N PRO A 657 17.01 -45.29 -31.57
CA PRO A 657 16.03 -46.37 -31.43
C PRO A 657 14.60 -45.86 -31.64
N ALA A 658 13.78 -46.65 -32.31
CA ALA A 658 12.40 -46.30 -32.64
C ALA A 658 11.42 -46.53 -31.48
N GLN A 659 11.60 -45.79 -30.39
CA GLN A 659 10.76 -45.82 -29.18
C GLN A 659 9.51 -44.91 -29.32
N HIS A 660 8.60 -44.94 -28.34
CA HIS A 660 7.43 -44.05 -28.21
C HIS A 660 6.54 -43.88 -29.46
N LYS A 661 6.52 -44.88 -30.36
CA LYS A 661 5.89 -44.80 -31.70
C LYS A 661 4.44 -44.29 -31.69
N THR A 662 3.63 -44.76 -30.75
CA THR A 662 2.19 -44.41 -30.64
C THR A 662 1.98 -43.03 -30.01
N GLU A 663 2.76 -42.68 -28.98
CA GLU A 663 2.68 -41.41 -28.27
C GLU A 663 3.16 -40.25 -29.16
N LEU A 664 4.31 -40.41 -29.82
CA LEU A 664 4.82 -39.43 -30.77
C LEU A 664 3.84 -39.20 -31.95
N ALA A 665 3.18 -40.25 -32.43
CA ALA A 665 2.13 -40.12 -33.44
C ALA A 665 0.89 -39.38 -32.91
N ASN A 666 0.44 -39.67 -31.68
CA ASN A 666 -0.68 -38.99 -31.06
C ASN A 666 -0.40 -37.50 -30.77
N ALA A 667 0.81 -37.13 -30.33
CA ALA A 667 1.20 -35.74 -30.11
C ALA A 667 1.25 -34.93 -31.41
N ILE A 668 1.80 -35.51 -32.49
CA ILE A 668 1.74 -34.91 -33.84
C ILE A 668 0.27 -34.72 -34.28
N VAL A 669 -0.59 -35.72 -34.08
CA VAL A 669 -2.04 -35.61 -34.38
C VAL A 669 -2.69 -34.49 -33.57
N ALA A 670 -2.43 -34.40 -32.26
CA ALA A 670 -3.06 -33.41 -31.38
C ALA A 670 -2.67 -31.96 -31.73
N LEU A 671 -1.39 -31.73 -32.04
CA LEU A 671 -0.87 -30.43 -32.44
C LEU A 671 -1.46 -29.97 -33.78
N GLU A 672 -1.44 -30.83 -34.81
CA GLU A 672 -2.01 -30.53 -36.13
C GLU A 672 -3.55 -30.40 -36.05
N ALA A 673 -4.23 -31.17 -35.20
CA ALA A 673 -5.68 -31.05 -34.97
C ALA A 673 -6.06 -29.70 -34.33
N ALA A 674 -5.32 -29.25 -33.32
CA ALA A 674 -5.52 -27.94 -32.71
C ALA A 674 -5.28 -26.81 -33.73
N HIS A 675 -4.20 -26.92 -34.51
CA HIS A 675 -3.85 -25.95 -35.56
C HIS A 675 -4.93 -25.86 -36.65
N ASN A 676 -5.39 -26.99 -37.17
CA ASN A 676 -6.46 -27.06 -38.17
C ASN A 676 -7.79 -26.51 -37.62
N THR A 677 -8.09 -26.76 -36.34
CA THR A 677 -9.30 -26.23 -35.68
C THR A 677 -9.28 -24.71 -35.60
N LEU A 678 -8.15 -24.12 -35.21
CA LEU A 678 -7.94 -22.67 -35.18
C LEU A 678 -8.09 -22.05 -36.57
N GLN A 679 -7.45 -22.63 -37.60
CA GLN A 679 -7.59 -22.16 -38.98
C GLN A 679 -9.04 -22.24 -39.49
N LYS A 680 -9.76 -23.33 -39.19
CA LYS A 680 -11.11 -23.59 -39.72
C LYS A 680 -12.21 -22.78 -39.01
N LYS A 681 -12.04 -22.45 -37.73
CA LYS A 681 -12.99 -21.62 -36.96
C LYS A 681 -12.77 -20.13 -37.17
N GLY A 682 -11.53 -19.68 -37.34
CA GLY A 682 -11.18 -18.27 -37.49
C GLY A 682 -11.48 -17.42 -36.25
N SER A 683 -11.46 -16.10 -36.42
CA SER A 683 -11.67 -15.13 -35.33
C SER A 683 -13.16 -14.93 -35.01
N PRO A 684 -13.63 -15.24 -33.79
CA PRO A 684 -15.04 -15.09 -33.39
C PRO A 684 -15.39 -13.66 -32.96
N SER A 685 -16.65 -13.29 -33.19
CA SER A 685 -17.20 -11.96 -32.90
C SER A 685 -17.66 -11.79 -31.44
N THR A 686 -18.11 -12.85 -30.79
CA THR A 686 -18.59 -12.96 -29.40
C THR A 686 -17.48 -12.99 -28.36
N GLU A 687 -17.79 -12.78 -27.07
CA GLU A 687 -16.81 -12.88 -25.98
C GLU A 687 -16.55 -14.36 -25.62
N GLU A 688 -17.63 -15.14 -25.53
CA GLU A 688 -17.62 -16.58 -25.26
C GLU A 688 -16.87 -17.36 -26.35
N GLY A 689 -17.00 -16.94 -27.61
CA GLY A 689 -16.24 -17.48 -28.73
C GLY A 689 -14.75 -17.18 -28.63
N ARG A 690 -14.35 -15.97 -28.17
CA ARG A 690 -12.93 -15.62 -27.97
C ARG A 690 -12.32 -16.45 -26.84
N ASP A 691 -13.08 -16.76 -25.79
CA ASP A 691 -12.61 -17.67 -24.74
C ASP A 691 -12.53 -19.13 -25.21
N ALA A 692 -13.39 -19.56 -26.13
CA ALA A 692 -13.25 -20.84 -26.82
C ALA A 692 -12.01 -20.89 -27.72
N GLN A 693 -11.70 -19.81 -28.47
CA GLN A 693 -10.46 -19.67 -29.23
C GLN A 693 -9.22 -19.75 -28.30
N ARG A 694 -9.19 -18.96 -27.22
CA ARG A 694 -8.11 -18.97 -26.21
C ARG A 694 -7.88 -20.37 -25.61
N SER A 695 -8.95 -21.13 -25.38
CA SER A 695 -8.86 -22.53 -24.94
C SER A 695 -8.16 -23.42 -25.98
N MET A 696 -8.48 -23.23 -27.26
CA MET A 696 -7.85 -23.99 -28.36
C MET A 696 -6.38 -23.59 -28.59
N GLU A 697 -6.04 -22.31 -28.47
CA GLU A 697 -4.65 -21.83 -28.50
C GLU A 697 -3.83 -22.40 -27.33
N SER A 698 -4.41 -22.47 -26.13
CA SER A 698 -3.77 -23.13 -24.99
C SER A 698 -3.53 -24.62 -25.26
N ARG A 699 -4.48 -25.33 -25.87
CA ARG A 699 -4.33 -26.74 -26.27
C ARG A 699 -3.21 -26.92 -27.30
N GLN A 700 -3.09 -26.03 -28.29
CA GLN A 700 -2.00 -26.04 -29.27
C GLN A 700 -0.64 -25.94 -28.56
N ARG A 701 -0.46 -24.97 -27.65
CA ARG A 701 0.78 -24.79 -26.89
C ARG A 701 1.10 -25.99 -25.98
N THR A 702 0.09 -26.64 -25.41
CA THR A 702 0.28 -27.87 -24.61
C THR A 702 0.76 -29.03 -25.49
N ALA A 703 0.13 -29.28 -26.64
CA ALA A 703 0.54 -30.33 -27.57
C ALA A 703 1.93 -30.07 -28.19
N GLU A 704 2.29 -28.80 -28.41
CA GLU A 704 3.63 -28.39 -28.85
C GLU A 704 4.70 -28.72 -27.79
N LYS A 705 4.41 -28.45 -26.50
CA LYS A 705 5.28 -28.82 -25.37
C LYS A 705 5.40 -30.33 -25.18
N GLU A 706 4.29 -31.06 -25.28
CA GLU A 706 4.27 -32.53 -25.21
C GLU A 706 5.07 -33.17 -26.36
N LEU A 707 4.93 -32.65 -27.59
CA LEU A 707 5.73 -33.09 -28.73
C LEU A 707 7.22 -32.77 -28.54
N ALA A 708 7.58 -31.62 -27.95
CA ALA A 708 8.96 -31.30 -27.62
C ALA A 708 9.53 -32.27 -26.56
N GLU A 709 8.80 -32.55 -25.49
CA GLU A 709 9.20 -33.49 -24.43
C GLU A 709 9.36 -34.92 -24.95
N LEU A 710 8.45 -35.39 -25.82
CA LEU A 710 8.58 -36.70 -26.47
C LEU A 710 9.77 -36.77 -27.44
N LEU A 711 10.08 -35.68 -28.15
CA LEU A 711 11.29 -35.61 -28.98
C LEU A 711 12.56 -35.60 -28.13
N ASP A 712 12.58 -34.88 -27.00
CA ASP A 712 13.74 -34.83 -26.10
C ASP A 712 13.96 -36.18 -25.39
N GLN A 713 12.89 -36.90 -25.01
CA GLN A 713 12.97 -38.29 -24.54
C GLN A 713 13.55 -39.22 -25.61
N LEU A 714 13.05 -39.14 -26.86
CA LEU A 714 13.53 -39.94 -27.98
C LEU A 714 15.01 -39.68 -28.30
N PHE A 715 15.44 -38.42 -28.25
CA PHE A 715 16.85 -38.02 -28.44
C PHE A 715 17.73 -38.35 -27.22
N GLY A 716 17.16 -38.43 -26.01
CA GLY A 716 17.78 -39.07 -24.85
C GLY A 716 18.09 -40.55 -25.11
N GLY A 717 17.15 -41.26 -25.74
CA GLY A 717 17.30 -42.66 -26.16
C GLY A 717 18.37 -42.93 -27.24
N VAL A 718 18.91 -41.91 -27.92
CA VAL A 718 19.99 -42.10 -28.91
C VAL A 718 21.23 -42.68 -28.25
N ARG A 719 21.76 -43.76 -28.85
CA ARG A 719 22.96 -44.46 -28.42
C ARG A 719 24.14 -44.02 -29.28
N VAL A 720 25.28 -43.72 -28.67
CA VAL A 720 26.51 -43.32 -29.35
C VAL A 720 27.58 -44.34 -29.03
N PHE A 721 28.30 -44.86 -30.03
CA PHE A 721 29.37 -45.83 -29.85
C PHE A 721 30.70 -45.30 -30.39
N GLN A 722 31.77 -45.66 -29.72
CA GLN A 722 33.15 -45.47 -30.16
C GLN A 722 33.67 -46.75 -30.82
N SER A 723 34.70 -46.60 -31.64
CA SER A 723 35.50 -47.72 -32.14
C SER A 723 36.03 -48.59 -31.00
N GLY A 724 36.07 -49.91 -31.22
CA GLY A 724 36.21 -50.91 -30.16
C GLY A 724 34.86 -51.34 -29.55
N GLY A 725 33.75 -50.74 -29.97
CA GLY A 725 32.40 -51.11 -29.56
C GLY A 725 32.00 -50.66 -28.16
N GLN A 726 32.71 -49.68 -27.59
CA GLN A 726 32.34 -49.04 -26.33
C GLN A 726 31.19 -48.05 -26.55
N GLU A 727 30.16 -48.11 -25.72
CA GLU A 727 29.08 -47.11 -25.74
C GLU A 727 29.48 -45.87 -24.94
N ALA A 728 29.28 -44.69 -25.53
CA ALA A 728 29.54 -43.39 -24.93
C ALA A 728 28.33 -42.95 -24.09
N THR A 729 28.22 -43.53 -22.90
CA THR A 729 27.21 -43.17 -21.89
C THR A 729 27.48 -41.81 -21.23
N ASP A 730 28.72 -41.32 -21.28
CA ASP A 730 29.12 -40.08 -20.63
C ASP A 730 28.65 -38.85 -21.40
N GLY A 731 27.68 -38.12 -20.85
CA GLY A 731 27.19 -36.83 -21.33
C GLY A 731 25.78 -36.53 -20.85
N ASN A 732 25.48 -35.26 -20.56
CA ASN A 732 24.21 -34.87 -19.94
C ASN A 732 23.04 -34.84 -20.96
N ASP A 733 23.34 -34.51 -22.22
CA ASP A 733 22.40 -34.57 -23.35
C ASP A 733 23.08 -35.29 -24.55
N LEU A 734 22.39 -35.40 -25.69
CA LEU A 734 23.00 -35.99 -26.88
C LEU A 734 24.16 -35.13 -27.44
N THR A 735 24.06 -33.81 -27.35
CA THR A 735 25.13 -32.88 -27.80
C THR A 735 26.43 -33.17 -27.05
N ASP A 736 26.34 -33.29 -25.73
CA ASP A 736 27.43 -33.53 -24.81
C ASP A 736 27.94 -34.96 -24.90
N ARG A 737 27.08 -35.98 -25.06
CA ARG A 737 27.53 -37.36 -25.36
C ARG A 737 28.35 -37.44 -26.64
N ILE A 738 27.90 -36.80 -27.73
CA ILE A 738 28.65 -36.76 -28.99
C ILE A 738 29.96 -35.96 -28.81
N ASN A 739 29.93 -34.80 -28.14
CA ASN A 739 31.12 -33.96 -27.95
C ASN A 739 32.16 -34.63 -27.01
N ARG A 740 31.72 -35.28 -25.92
CA ARG A 740 32.59 -36.08 -25.03
C ARG A 740 33.14 -37.32 -25.73
N ALA A 741 32.33 -38.05 -26.50
CA ALA A 741 32.81 -39.19 -27.29
C ALA A 741 33.90 -38.74 -28.28
N ALA A 742 33.70 -37.61 -28.95
CA ALA A 742 34.65 -37.02 -29.90
C ALA A 742 35.92 -36.47 -29.22
N LYS A 743 35.79 -35.81 -28.07
CA LYS A 743 36.92 -35.38 -27.23
C LYS A 743 37.70 -36.57 -26.70
N ALA A 744 37.05 -37.64 -26.26
CA ALA A 744 37.72 -38.87 -25.84
C ALA A 744 38.47 -39.54 -26.99
N SER A 745 37.90 -39.59 -28.21
CA SER A 745 38.63 -40.00 -29.42
C SER A 745 39.84 -39.10 -29.71
N ALA A 746 39.74 -37.78 -29.50
CA ALA A 746 40.87 -36.85 -29.65
C ALA A 746 41.93 -36.98 -28.53
N ILE A 747 41.54 -37.34 -27.31
CA ILE A 747 42.45 -37.60 -26.17
C ILE A 747 43.18 -38.93 -26.37
N ARG A 748 42.53 -39.96 -26.93
CA ARG A 748 43.21 -41.18 -27.39
C ARG A 748 44.30 -40.89 -28.43
N LEU A 749 44.10 -39.86 -29.27
CA LEU A 749 45.05 -39.42 -30.28
C LEU A 749 46.20 -38.51 -29.73
N TYR A 750 46.00 -37.81 -28.61
CA TYR A 750 47.02 -36.97 -27.94
C TYR A 750 46.91 -37.06 -26.40
N SER A 751 47.39 -38.15 -25.81
CA SER A 751 47.11 -38.58 -24.43
C SER A 751 47.92 -37.91 -23.30
N GLN A 752 48.70 -36.86 -23.59
CA GLN A 752 49.43 -36.05 -22.60
C GLN A 752 49.23 -34.53 -22.79
N PHE A 753 48.32 -34.10 -23.66
CA PHE A 753 48.12 -32.69 -24.03
C PHE A 753 47.75 -31.79 -22.83
N ASP A 754 46.78 -32.23 -22.03
CA ASP A 754 46.12 -31.50 -20.93
C ASP A 754 47.09 -30.90 -19.88
N ALA A 755 48.33 -31.37 -19.85
CA ALA A 755 49.35 -30.91 -18.90
C ALA A 755 49.91 -29.51 -19.20
N ALA A 756 49.94 -29.06 -20.47
CA ALA A 756 50.42 -27.73 -20.87
C ALA A 756 49.37 -26.84 -21.54
N ASP A 757 48.13 -27.21 -21.34
CA ASP A 757 46.95 -26.68 -21.98
C ASP A 757 46.46 -25.34 -21.37
N HIS A 758 46.73 -24.22 -22.07
CA HIS A 758 46.21 -22.88 -21.74
C HIS A 758 46.36 -21.88 -22.91
N ASP A 759 45.40 -20.97 -23.07
CA ASP A 759 45.33 -19.94 -24.13
C ASP A 759 46.32 -18.75 -24.03
N GLN A 760 46.98 -18.55 -22.88
CA GLN A 760 47.72 -17.31 -22.57
C GLN A 760 49.24 -17.47 -22.42
N TRP A 761 49.79 -18.60 -22.86
CA TRP A 761 51.23 -18.88 -22.76
C TRP A 761 52.14 -17.89 -23.50
N SER A 762 51.68 -17.34 -24.63
CA SER A 762 52.38 -16.27 -25.36
C SER A 762 52.60 -15.03 -24.46
N LYS A 763 51.60 -14.66 -23.67
CA LYS A 763 51.63 -13.56 -22.70
C LYS A 763 52.47 -13.88 -21.46
N VAL A 764 52.46 -15.14 -20.99
CA VAL A 764 53.41 -15.60 -19.95
C VAL A 764 54.85 -15.40 -20.43
N LEU A 765 55.15 -15.83 -21.65
CA LEU A 765 56.48 -15.75 -22.24
C LEU A 765 56.98 -14.31 -22.34
N ASP A 766 56.17 -13.39 -22.85
CA ASP A 766 56.57 -11.98 -22.99
C ASP A 766 56.70 -11.25 -21.65
N GLU A 767 55.88 -11.57 -20.64
CA GLU A 767 56.00 -11.00 -19.30
C GLU A 767 57.17 -11.59 -18.51
N ALA A 768 57.39 -12.90 -18.60
CA ALA A 768 58.49 -13.58 -17.94
C ALA A 768 59.85 -13.12 -18.46
N ARG A 769 59.98 -12.87 -19.78
CA ARG A 769 61.19 -12.28 -20.39
C ARG A 769 61.47 -10.84 -19.94
N LYS A 770 60.46 -10.12 -19.43
CA LYS A 770 60.64 -8.82 -18.76
C LYS A 770 61.01 -8.97 -17.28
N GLY A 771 61.14 -10.20 -16.77
CA GLY A 771 61.38 -10.48 -15.35
C GLY A 771 60.17 -10.21 -14.47
N ASN A 772 58.95 -10.38 -14.98
CA ASN A 772 57.73 -10.27 -14.19
C ASN A 772 57.54 -11.56 -13.36
N LEU A 773 57.64 -11.44 -12.03
CA LEU A 773 57.48 -12.56 -11.08
C LEU A 773 56.08 -13.20 -11.16
N GLU A 774 55.08 -12.45 -11.61
CA GLU A 774 53.68 -12.88 -11.68
C GLU A 774 53.26 -13.37 -13.07
N ALA A 775 54.20 -13.60 -14.00
CA ALA A 775 53.89 -13.92 -15.41
C ALA A 775 52.91 -15.09 -15.58
N LEU A 776 52.97 -16.12 -14.72
CA LEU A 776 52.06 -17.28 -14.75
C LEU A 776 50.61 -16.97 -14.33
N LYS A 777 50.31 -15.79 -13.77
CA LYS A 777 48.92 -15.32 -13.60
C LYS A 777 48.18 -15.21 -14.92
N ALA A 778 48.89 -15.02 -16.04
CA ALA A 778 48.28 -15.04 -17.37
C ALA A 778 47.68 -16.42 -17.70
N VAL A 779 48.29 -17.52 -17.24
CA VAL A 779 47.75 -18.90 -17.35
C VAL A 779 47.06 -19.35 -16.06
N GLY A 780 46.33 -18.42 -15.42
CA GLY A 780 45.46 -18.68 -14.27
C GLY A 780 46.18 -19.05 -12.96
N HIS A 781 47.50 -19.20 -12.97
CA HIS A 781 48.26 -19.71 -11.84
C HIS A 781 48.75 -18.56 -10.95
N THR A 782 47.99 -18.32 -9.88
CA THR A 782 48.22 -17.24 -8.89
C THR A 782 49.14 -17.64 -7.74
N GLN A 783 49.48 -18.93 -7.63
CA GLN A 783 50.50 -19.44 -6.72
C GLN A 783 51.89 -19.33 -7.36
N GLU A 784 52.91 -19.74 -6.61
CA GLU A 784 54.31 -19.77 -7.03
C GLU A 784 54.55 -20.65 -8.27
N ALA A 785 55.52 -20.27 -9.11
CA ALA A 785 55.73 -20.92 -10.41
C ALA A 785 56.06 -22.42 -10.28
N ASP A 786 56.70 -22.84 -9.18
CA ASP A 786 57.03 -24.24 -8.90
C ASP A 786 55.81 -25.12 -8.53
N LYS A 787 54.63 -24.54 -8.33
CA LYS A 787 53.36 -25.26 -8.10
C LYS A 787 52.62 -25.58 -9.40
N HIS A 788 52.97 -24.95 -10.52
CA HIS A 788 52.24 -25.12 -11.77
C HIS A 788 52.56 -26.46 -12.47
N PRO A 789 51.59 -27.25 -12.98
CA PRO A 789 51.85 -28.60 -13.52
C PRO A 789 52.87 -28.67 -14.68
N VAL A 790 52.86 -27.72 -15.63
CA VAL A 790 53.91 -27.64 -16.68
C VAL A 790 55.28 -27.42 -16.06
N CYS A 791 55.35 -26.45 -15.15
CA CYS A 791 56.57 -26.07 -14.47
C CYS A 791 57.10 -27.22 -13.61
N GLN A 792 56.23 -28.06 -13.05
CA GLN A 792 56.62 -29.29 -12.34
C GLN A 792 57.10 -30.40 -13.28
N LYS A 793 56.40 -30.67 -14.39
CA LYS A 793 56.89 -31.63 -15.40
C LYS A 793 58.24 -31.20 -15.99
N LEU A 794 58.42 -29.89 -16.22
CA LEU A 794 59.71 -29.30 -16.62
C LEU A 794 60.76 -29.44 -15.52
N LEU A 795 60.49 -28.99 -14.28
CA LEU A 795 61.43 -29.12 -13.15
C LEU A 795 61.86 -30.57 -12.90
N ALA A 796 60.95 -31.54 -13.04
CA ALA A 796 61.24 -32.96 -12.89
C ALA A 796 62.10 -33.52 -14.04
N TYR A 797 61.85 -33.09 -15.29
CA TYR A 797 62.66 -33.48 -16.45
C TYR A 797 64.04 -32.80 -16.46
N ILE A 798 64.11 -31.57 -15.92
CA ILE A 798 65.33 -30.78 -15.74
C ILE A 798 66.24 -31.39 -14.67
N GLY A 799 65.69 -31.75 -13.50
CA GLY A 799 66.43 -32.35 -12.39
C GLY A 799 67.67 -31.53 -12.00
N PRO A 800 68.89 -32.10 -12.03
CA PRO A 800 70.13 -31.37 -11.74
C PRO A 800 70.63 -30.48 -12.90
N GLY A 801 70.06 -30.60 -14.11
CA GLY A 801 70.41 -29.78 -15.28
C GLY A 801 70.12 -30.46 -16.62
N LYS A 802 69.51 -29.72 -17.55
CA LYS A 802 69.19 -30.13 -18.93
C LYS A 802 69.33 -28.96 -19.91
N LYS A 803 69.45 -29.26 -21.22
CA LYS A 803 69.50 -28.28 -22.33
C LYS A 803 68.12 -28.00 -22.92
N GLY A 804 67.88 -26.75 -23.34
CA GLY A 804 66.59 -26.33 -23.90
C GLY A 804 66.12 -27.03 -25.19
N SER A 805 67.01 -27.49 -26.07
CA SER A 805 66.59 -28.24 -27.28
C SER A 805 65.95 -29.59 -26.94
N GLU A 806 66.58 -30.35 -26.03
CA GLU A 806 66.12 -31.65 -25.53
C GLU A 806 64.77 -31.56 -24.80
N ILE A 807 64.38 -30.35 -24.37
CA ILE A 807 63.09 -30.07 -23.72
C ILE A 807 62.01 -29.82 -24.77
N ARG A 808 62.31 -29.18 -25.91
CA ARG A 808 61.29 -28.76 -26.88
C ARG A 808 60.72 -29.92 -27.70
N ASP A 809 61.60 -30.69 -28.33
CA ASP A 809 61.20 -31.70 -29.32
C ASP A 809 60.44 -32.88 -28.69
N ASN A 810 60.67 -33.12 -27.39
CA ASN A 810 60.00 -34.15 -26.60
C ASN A 810 58.49 -33.89 -26.38
N PHE A 811 58.01 -32.64 -26.52
CA PHE A 811 56.64 -32.26 -26.14
C PHE A 811 55.74 -31.78 -27.29
N ASP A 812 56.24 -31.61 -28.52
CA ASP A 812 55.50 -31.05 -29.68
C ASP A 812 54.70 -32.10 -30.50
N VAL A 813 54.87 -33.39 -30.21
CA VAL A 813 54.28 -34.54 -30.96
C VAL A 813 53.42 -35.44 -30.05
N PRO A 814 52.51 -36.29 -30.60
CA PRO A 814 51.83 -37.31 -29.81
C PRO A 814 52.82 -38.16 -29.00
N PRO A 815 52.56 -38.41 -27.71
CA PRO A 815 51.30 -38.18 -26.99
C PRO A 815 51.08 -36.75 -26.49
N TYR A 816 52.09 -35.88 -26.48
CA TYR A 816 52.02 -34.54 -25.87
C TYR A 816 51.35 -33.49 -26.75
N GLY A 817 51.91 -33.16 -27.91
CA GLY A 817 51.37 -32.15 -28.84
C GLY A 817 51.21 -30.73 -28.25
N TRP A 818 52.03 -30.36 -27.26
CA TRP A 818 51.89 -29.11 -26.50
C TRP A 818 52.16 -27.85 -27.34
N PRO A 819 51.42 -26.74 -27.13
CA PRO A 819 51.65 -25.49 -27.84
C PRO A 819 53.04 -24.90 -27.51
N ARG A 820 53.73 -24.45 -28.56
CA ARG A 820 55.16 -24.08 -28.50
C ARG A 820 55.51 -22.92 -27.58
N ASP A 821 54.56 -22.04 -27.29
CA ASP A 821 54.75 -20.94 -26.32
C ASP A 821 54.61 -21.42 -24.87
N ALA A 822 53.97 -22.56 -24.60
CA ALA A 822 53.86 -23.12 -23.25
C ALA A 822 55.21 -23.61 -22.72
N ILE A 823 55.94 -24.33 -23.57
CA ILE A 823 57.27 -24.86 -23.26
C ILE A 823 58.24 -23.71 -22.99
N ASP A 824 58.29 -22.71 -23.89
CA ASP A 824 59.18 -21.55 -23.74
C ASP A 824 58.76 -20.68 -22.53
N GLY A 825 57.46 -20.38 -22.38
CA GLY A 825 56.94 -19.47 -21.36
C GLY A 825 57.08 -19.99 -19.94
N ALA A 826 56.85 -21.29 -19.72
CA ALA A 826 57.01 -21.92 -18.42
C ALA A 826 58.48 -21.93 -17.94
N LEU A 827 59.45 -22.08 -18.86
CA LEU A 827 60.88 -21.98 -18.55
C LEU A 827 61.24 -20.55 -18.12
N TYR A 828 60.86 -19.53 -18.89
CA TYR A 828 61.16 -18.15 -18.50
C TYR A 828 60.47 -17.73 -17.19
N ALA A 829 59.23 -18.18 -16.93
CA ALA A 829 58.49 -17.77 -15.73
C ALA A 829 59.09 -18.34 -14.45
N LEU A 830 59.51 -19.61 -14.48
CA LEU A 830 60.33 -20.19 -13.41
C LEU A 830 61.64 -19.40 -13.22
N LEU A 831 62.30 -18.99 -14.31
CA LEU A 831 63.60 -18.29 -14.28
C LEU A 831 63.47 -16.85 -13.74
N ALA A 832 62.33 -16.20 -13.99
CA ALA A 832 62.01 -14.88 -13.45
C ALA A 832 61.70 -14.95 -11.95
N ALA A 833 60.86 -15.89 -11.51
CA ALA A 833 60.39 -15.99 -10.13
C ALA A 833 61.37 -16.72 -9.17
N GLY A 834 62.66 -16.77 -9.52
CA GLY A 834 63.72 -17.45 -8.73
C GLY A 834 63.66 -18.97 -8.74
N HIS A 835 62.62 -19.57 -9.34
CA HIS A 835 62.40 -21.00 -9.31
C HIS A 835 63.22 -21.81 -10.33
N ILE A 836 63.92 -21.19 -11.29
CA ILE A 836 65.08 -21.80 -11.97
C ILE A 836 66.28 -20.84 -12.12
N LYS A 837 67.53 -21.24 -11.80
CA LYS A 837 68.81 -20.56 -12.10
C LYS A 837 69.48 -21.10 -13.36
N ALA A 838 69.87 -20.25 -14.30
CA ALA A 838 70.38 -20.66 -15.62
C ALA A 838 71.86 -20.35 -15.88
N GLN A 839 72.47 -21.12 -16.78
CA GLN A 839 73.85 -20.92 -17.28
C GLN A 839 73.92 -20.94 -18.82
N ASP A 840 74.89 -20.20 -19.38
CA ASP A 840 75.19 -20.14 -20.82
C ASP A 840 76.27 -21.15 -21.26
N VAL A 841 76.58 -21.17 -22.57
CA VAL A 841 77.57 -22.07 -23.19
C VAL A 841 79.00 -21.82 -22.66
N THR A 842 79.28 -20.68 -22.02
CA THR A 842 80.54 -20.36 -21.34
C THR A 842 80.50 -20.65 -19.84
N SER A 843 79.46 -21.34 -19.36
CA SER A 843 79.18 -21.65 -17.95
C SER A 843 78.96 -20.41 -17.07
N LYS A 844 78.60 -19.25 -17.65
CA LYS A 844 78.23 -18.05 -16.89
C LYS A 844 76.76 -18.05 -16.54
N PRO A 845 76.36 -17.60 -15.34
CA PRO A 845 74.96 -17.50 -14.98
C PRO A 845 74.24 -16.43 -15.82
N VAL A 846 73.00 -16.71 -16.22
CA VAL A 846 72.12 -15.83 -17.01
C VAL A 846 70.72 -15.79 -16.39
N ASP A 847 70.04 -14.66 -16.56
CA ASP A 847 68.71 -14.39 -16.01
C ASP A 847 67.62 -14.32 -17.11
N ALA A 848 66.36 -14.19 -16.71
CA ALA A 848 65.21 -14.16 -17.62
C ALA A 848 65.23 -12.96 -18.61
N ARG A 849 66.01 -11.91 -18.33
CA ARG A 849 66.11 -10.68 -19.14
C ARG A 849 67.27 -10.72 -20.15
N SER A 850 68.35 -11.40 -19.80
CA SER A 850 69.57 -11.54 -20.62
C SER A 850 69.56 -12.77 -21.54
N LEU A 851 68.77 -13.80 -21.22
CA LEU A 851 68.60 -14.97 -22.07
C LEU A 851 67.67 -14.69 -23.26
N ASP A 852 68.21 -14.70 -24.48
CA ASP A 852 67.44 -14.55 -25.72
C ASP A 852 66.69 -15.82 -26.14
N ARG A 853 65.47 -15.68 -26.69
CA ARG A 853 64.60 -16.81 -27.09
C ARG A 853 65.26 -17.68 -28.17
N ALA A 854 66.05 -17.07 -29.06
CA ALA A 854 66.82 -17.79 -30.07
C ALA A 854 67.99 -18.63 -29.49
N LYS A 855 68.39 -18.37 -28.23
CA LYS A 855 69.48 -19.06 -27.53
C LYS A 855 69.00 -19.95 -26.37
N LEU A 856 67.70 -19.93 -26.04
CA LEU A 856 67.08 -20.76 -25.00
C LEU A 856 67.39 -22.26 -25.18
N THR A 857 67.50 -22.72 -26.43
CA THR A 857 67.86 -24.11 -26.75
C THR A 857 69.25 -24.55 -26.25
N GLN A 858 70.05 -23.64 -25.68
CA GLN A 858 71.46 -23.82 -25.32
C GLN A 858 71.78 -23.63 -23.80
N ALA A 859 70.79 -23.58 -22.87
CA ALA A 859 70.94 -23.21 -21.43
C ALA A 859 70.29 -24.17 -20.34
N SER A 860 70.36 -23.87 -19.00
CA SER A 860 70.04 -24.73 -17.78
C SER A 860 69.27 -24.05 -16.56
N PHE A 861 69.02 -24.68 -15.35
CA PHE A 861 67.86 -24.37 -14.42
C PHE A 861 67.86 -24.84 -12.84
N GLN A 862 67.30 -24.10 -11.79
CA GLN A 862 67.11 -24.40 -10.25
C GLN A 862 66.20 -23.46 -9.25
N ARG A 863 65.43 -23.99 -8.22
CA ARG A 863 64.36 -23.51 -7.18
C ARG A 863 64.34 -22.19 -6.26
N GLU A 864 63.19 -21.46 -5.99
CA GLU A 864 62.86 -20.42 -4.87
C GLU A 864 61.29 -20.12 -4.54
N SER A 865 60.74 -18.91 -4.13
CA SER A 865 59.32 -18.57 -3.57
C SER A 865 58.98 -17.01 -3.27
N VAL A 866 57.84 -16.28 -2.89
CA VAL A 866 56.35 -16.32 -2.44
C VAL A 866 55.57 -14.92 -2.62
N ASN A 867 54.19 -14.76 -2.67
CA ASN A 867 53.41 -13.47 -2.35
C ASN A 867 51.83 -13.47 -2.08
N ILE A 868 51.11 -12.29 -1.95
CA ILE A 868 49.65 -12.10 -1.50
C ILE A 868 48.82 -10.89 -2.13
N THR A 869 47.60 -10.48 -1.64
CA THR A 869 46.56 -9.57 -2.28
C THR A 869 45.69 -8.62 -1.35
N PRO A 870 44.91 -7.58 -1.85
CA PRO A 870 44.28 -6.52 -0.98
C PRO A 870 42.74 -6.09 -0.85
N PRO A 871 41.70 -6.30 -1.71
CA PRO A 871 40.59 -5.30 -1.89
C PRO A 871 39.47 -4.93 -0.86
N GLN A 872 38.92 -5.81 -0.01
CA GLN A 872 37.61 -5.69 0.70
C GLN A 872 37.33 -4.46 1.60
N LEU A 873 38.37 -3.66 1.90
CA LEU A 873 38.34 -2.48 2.77
C LEU A 873 37.32 -1.39 2.34
N ILE A 874 36.93 -1.33 1.06
CA ILE A 874 35.97 -0.33 0.56
C ILE A 874 34.56 -0.57 1.14
N LYS A 875 34.05 -1.81 1.10
CA LYS A 875 32.71 -2.15 1.63
C LYS A 875 32.66 -2.00 3.16
N ILE A 876 33.78 -2.22 3.85
CA ILE A 876 33.84 -1.96 5.30
C ILE A 876 33.63 -0.46 5.58
N ARG A 877 34.27 0.44 4.83
CA ARG A 877 34.11 1.89 5.02
C ARG A 877 32.71 2.44 4.69
N THR A 878 31.93 1.78 3.83
CA THR A 878 30.53 2.21 3.59
C THR A 878 29.65 2.03 4.83
N LEU A 879 29.80 0.91 5.56
CA LEU A 879 29.08 0.67 6.83
C LEU A 879 29.32 1.78 7.86
N PHE A 880 30.58 2.20 8.02
CA PHE A 880 30.96 3.33 8.88
C PHE A 880 30.22 4.62 8.51
N SER A 881 30.09 4.91 7.21
CA SER A 881 29.34 6.09 6.75
C SER A 881 27.83 6.00 7.01
N THR A 882 27.21 4.84 6.80
CA THR A 882 25.77 4.61 7.02
C THR A 882 25.37 4.76 8.48
N VAL A 883 26.21 4.29 9.41
CA VAL A 883 26.00 4.45 10.87
C VAL A 883 26.44 5.85 11.35
N GLY A 884 27.01 6.69 10.48
CA GLY A 884 27.46 8.03 10.81
C GLY A 884 28.65 8.05 11.77
N VAL A 885 29.70 7.29 11.46
CA VAL A 885 30.98 7.24 12.18
C VAL A 885 32.12 7.49 11.16
N PRO A 886 32.88 8.59 11.25
CA PRO A 886 33.90 8.91 10.25
C PRO A 886 35.13 7.98 10.35
N CYS A 887 35.48 7.32 9.24
CA CYS A 887 36.62 6.41 9.12
C CYS A 887 37.41 6.69 7.83
N GLN A 888 38.71 6.95 7.94
CA GLN A 888 39.63 7.12 6.82
C GLN A 888 40.25 5.77 6.40
N PRO A 889 40.85 5.66 5.20
CA PRO A 889 41.60 4.48 4.79
C PRO A 889 42.78 4.20 5.73
N LYS A 890 42.96 2.94 6.12
CA LYS A 890 43.90 2.43 7.16
C LYS A 890 43.48 2.69 8.61
N GLU A 891 42.34 3.34 8.87
CA GLU A 891 41.77 3.47 10.22
C GLU A 891 40.77 2.35 10.56
N GLU A 892 40.42 1.46 9.62
CA GLU A 892 39.25 0.57 9.73
C GLU A 892 39.30 -0.29 11.00
N LEU A 893 40.45 -0.90 11.29
CA LEU A 893 40.69 -1.69 12.51
C LEU A 893 40.63 -0.85 13.80
N ALA A 894 41.07 0.40 13.77
CA ALA A 894 41.08 1.28 14.94
C ALA A 894 39.69 1.86 15.25
N LYS A 895 38.82 1.97 14.26
CA LYS A 895 37.48 2.58 14.39
C LYS A 895 36.37 1.57 14.77
N VAL A 896 36.61 0.25 14.67
CA VAL A 896 35.62 -0.80 15.00
C VAL A 896 34.93 -0.59 16.37
N PRO A 897 35.65 -0.29 17.48
CA PRO A 897 35.00 -0.15 18.78
C PRO A 897 33.98 1.00 18.83
N THR A 898 34.25 2.11 18.13
CA THR A 898 33.34 3.26 18.04
C THR A 898 32.06 2.92 17.27
N LEU A 899 32.18 2.12 16.20
CA LEU A 899 31.03 1.62 15.42
C LEU A 899 30.13 0.71 16.27
N LEU A 900 30.72 -0.27 16.95
CA LEU A 900 29.97 -1.22 17.79
C LEU A 900 29.26 -0.51 18.96
N ASN A 901 29.88 0.51 19.57
CA ASN A 901 29.24 1.28 20.64
C ASN A 901 28.02 2.08 20.13
N LYS A 902 28.15 2.80 19.01
CA LYS A 902 27.02 3.57 18.45
C LYS A 902 25.85 2.67 18.04
N LEU A 903 26.14 1.46 17.54
CA LEU A 903 25.12 0.44 17.26
C LEU A 903 24.43 -0.05 18.54
N ARG A 904 25.17 -0.31 19.63
CA ARG A 904 24.60 -0.69 20.93
C ARG A 904 23.75 0.42 21.55
N ASP A 905 24.09 1.69 21.36
CA ASP A 905 23.29 2.80 21.86
C ASP A 905 22.00 3.00 21.05
N GLN A 906 22.04 2.80 19.72
CA GLN A 906 20.81 2.78 18.90
C GLN A 906 19.89 1.59 19.28
N ALA A 907 20.47 0.42 19.59
CA ALA A 907 19.70 -0.73 20.10
C ALA A 907 19.00 -0.43 21.43
N LYS A 908 19.61 0.33 22.35
CA LYS A 908 18.95 0.77 23.59
C LYS A 908 17.77 1.72 23.31
N ALA A 909 17.92 2.63 22.35
CA ALA A 909 16.88 3.59 21.99
C ALA A 909 15.66 2.93 21.33
N ALA A 910 15.81 1.73 20.76
CA ALA A 910 14.75 0.93 20.16
C ALA A 910 13.89 0.14 21.18
N GLY A 911 13.95 0.46 22.48
CA GLY A 911 13.13 -0.16 23.52
C GLY A 911 13.16 0.61 24.84
N GLY A 912 12.50 0.09 25.87
CA GLY A 912 12.44 0.76 27.17
C GLY A 912 11.66 0.02 28.26
N VAL A 913 11.11 0.78 29.20
CA VAL A 913 10.13 0.31 30.20
C VAL A 913 8.75 0.18 29.55
N ALA A 914 7.87 -0.64 30.12
CA ALA A 914 6.47 -0.72 29.69
C ALA A 914 5.82 0.69 29.68
N PRO A 915 4.97 1.03 28.68
CA PRO A 915 4.46 0.18 27.60
C PRO A 915 5.38 0.03 26.37
N ALA A 916 6.61 0.56 26.39
CA ALA A 916 7.53 0.44 25.24
C ALA A 916 8.07 -1.00 25.10
N PRO A 917 8.46 -1.43 23.86
CA PRO A 917 9.01 -2.77 23.62
C PRO A 917 10.33 -3.02 24.37
N GLU A 918 10.74 -4.29 24.46
CA GLU A 918 12.03 -4.65 25.05
C GLU A 918 13.20 -4.25 24.13
N PRO A 919 14.33 -3.78 24.67
CA PRO A 919 15.48 -3.41 23.85
C PRO A 919 16.08 -4.63 23.12
N PRO A 920 16.30 -4.57 21.80
CA PRO A 920 16.83 -5.69 21.01
C PRO A 920 18.21 -6.18 21.47
N LYS A 921 18.42 -7.50 21.37
CA LYS A 921 19.64 -8.18 21.84
C LYS A 921 20.80 -7.99 20.85
N PRO A 922 21.98 -7.51 21.27
CA PRO A 922 23.07 -7.11 20.37
C PRO A 922 23.99 -8.27 19.91
N THR A 923 23.51 -9.51 19.87
CA THR A 923 24.37 -10.72 19.68
C THR A 923 25.28 -10.65 18.45
N ALA A 924 24.78 -10.18 17.31
CA ALA A 924 25.57 -10.02 16.09
C ALA A 924 26.73 -9.00 16.21
N LEU A 925 26.68 -8.08 17.18
CA LEU A 925 27.75 -7.12 17.48
C LEU A 925 28.82 -7.71 18.40
N ASP A 926 28.44 -8.68 19.23
CA ASP A 926 29.32 -9.34 20.20
C ASP A 926 30.20 -10.40 19.51
N ASP A 927 29.68 -11.12 18.50
CA ASP A 927 30.47 -12.00 17.62
C ASP A 927 31.65 -11.26 16.97
N ILE A 928 31.40 -10.06 16.44
CA ILE A 928 32.39 -9.22 15.76
C ILE A 928 33.45 -8.69 16.75
N ALA A 929 33.06 -8.49 18.01
CA ALA A 929 33.98 -8.11 19.09
C ALA A 929 34.92 -9.25 19.52
N GLY A 930 34.61 -10.51 19.19
CA GLY A 930 35.44 -11.68 19.49
C GLY A 930 36.61 -11.94 18.54
N GLN A 931 36.68 -11.26 17.40
CA GLN A 931 37.72 -11.45 16.38
C GLN A 931 38.89 -10.46 16.54
N SER A 932 40.04 -10.74 15.91
CA SER A 932 41.20 -9.83 15.96
C SER A 932 41.95 -9.69 14.62
N GLY A 933 42.63 -8.55 14.44
CA GLY A 933 43.47 -8.25 13.27
C GLY A 933 42.74 -8.39 11.93
N ASN A 934 43.41 -8.96 10.93
CA ASN A 934 42.85 -9.11 9.59
C ASN A 934 41.62 -10.05 9.54
N ALA A 935 41.40 -10.91 10.55
CA ALA A 935 40.20 -11.72 10.65
C ALA A 935 38.97 -10.88 11.08
N GLN A 936 39.15 -9.87 11.93
CA GLN A 936 38.07 -8.98 12.36
C GLN A 936 37.53 -8.12 11.21
N LEU A 937 38.41 -7.68 10.31
CA LEU A 937 37.99 -6.98 9.09
C LEU A 937 37.22 -7.89 8.12
N LEU A 938 37.60 -9.17 8.03
CA LEU A 938 36.89 -10.12 7.20
C LEU A 938 35.46 -10.36 7.71
N GLU A 939 35.26 -10.48 9.03
CA GLU A 939 33.92 -10.69 9.60
C GLU A 939 33.01 -9.45 9.48
N LEU A 940 33.57 -8.23 9.60
CA LEU A 940 32.85 -6.98 9.30
C LEU A 940 32.42 -6.88 7.82
N TYR A 941 33.23 -7.41 6.90
CA TYR A 941 32.88 -7.49 5.48
C TYR A 941 31.74 -8.49 5.24
N ASN A 942 31.76 -9.64 5.92
CA ASN A 942 30.76 -10.69 5.81
C ASN A 942 29.37 -10.20 6.25
N ARG A 943 29.26 -9.54 7.41
CA ARG A 943 27.98 -9.12 8.03
C ARG A 943 27.51 -7.70 7.69
N HIS A 944 28.09 -7.07 6.65
CA HIS A 944 27.82 -5.67 6.30
C HIS A 944 26.32 -5.35 6.19
N ASP A 945 25.58 -6.18 5.43
CA ASP A 945 24.22 -5.85 5.00
C ASP A 945 23.20 -6.07 6.13
N ASP A 946 23.42 -7.07 7.00
CA ASP A 946 22.63 -7.32 8.21
C ASP A 946 22.70 -6.15 9.19
N ILE A 947 23.91 -5.59 9.41
CA ILE A 947 24.12 -4.48 10.34
C ILE A 947 23.42 -3.21 9.83
N VAL A 948 23.41 -2.97 8.51
CA VAL A 948 22.67 -1.86 7.90
C VAL A 948 21.16 -2.02 8.10
N ALA A 949 20.63 -3.23 7.93
CA ALA A 949 19.21 -3.51 8.16
C ALA A 949 18.81 -3.29 9.63
N LEU A 950 19.58 -3.83 10.58
CA LEU A 950 19.37 -3.66 12.02
C LEU A 950 19.40 -2.18 12.44
N PHE A 951 20.41 -1.42 12.00
CA PHE A 951 20.54 0.00 12.33
C PHE A 951 19.33 0.82 11.84
N LYS A 952 18.85 0.53 10.62
CA LYS A 952 17.65 1.18 10.06
C LYS A 952 16.40 0.87 10.90
N ALA A 953 16.16 -0.40 11.21
CA ALA A 953 15.01 -0.83 12.02
C ALA A 953 15.02 -0.21 13.43
N TRP A 954 16.17 -0.21 14.11
CA TRP A 954 16.32 0.39 15.44
C TRP A 954 16.15 1.91 15.43
N THR A 955 16.48 2.59 14.34
CA THR A 955 16.20 4.02 14.16
C THR A 955 14.70 4.27 14.06
N GLN A 956 14.01 3.55 13.16
CA GLN A 956 12.55 3.67 12.97
C GLN A 956 11.77 3.33 14.26
N THR A 957 12.23 2.34 15.03
CA THR A 957 11.63 1.96 16.31
C THR A 957 11.76 3.07 17.36
N ALA A 958 12.95 3.67 17.48
CA ALA A 958 13.21 4.77 18.41
C ALA A 958 12.36 6.02 18.08
N ASP A 959 12.27 6.39 16.80
CA ASP A 959 11.44 7.50 16.33
C ASP A 959 9.94 7.26 16.62
N ALA A 960 9.47 6.02 16.50
CA ALA A 960 8.08 5.66 16.83
C ALA A 960 7.78 5.73 18.33
N ILE A 961 8.73 5.32 19.19
CA ILE A 961 8.60 5.48 20.66
C ILE A 961 8.53 6.96 21.02
N ALA A 962 9.42 7.79 20.46
CA ALA A 962 9.46 9.23 20.71
C ALA A 962 8.13 9.94 20.35
N LYS A 963 7.44 9.48 19.31
CA LYS A 963 6.12 10.00 18.91
C LYS A 963 4.96 9.53 19.80
N ARG A 964 4.92 8.24 20.19
CA ARG A 964 3.76 7.66 20.89
C ARG A 964 3.80 7.77 22.41
N LEU A 965 4.99 7.81 23.02
CA LEU A 965 5.13 7.85 24.48
C LEU A 965 4.50 9.09 25.16
N PRO A 966 4.54 10.31 24.59
CA PRO A 966 3.82 11.47 25.15
C PRO A 966 2.30 11.27 25.21
N ILE A 967 1.71 10.68 24.16
CA ILE A 967 0.27 10.40 24.08
C ILE A 967 -0.16 9.40 25.17
N TRP A 968 0.69 8.41 25.46
CA TRP A 968 0.48 7.48 26.57
C TRP A 968 0.49 8.17 27.95
N HIS A 969 1.40 9.12 28.18
CA HIS A 969 1.45 9.88 29.44
C HIS A 969 0.22 10.79 29.63
N GLN A 970 -0.29 11.37 28.55
CA GLN A 970 -1.54 12.15 28.54
C GLN A 970 -2.76 11.28 28.86
N LEU A 971 -2.91 10.12 28.20
CA LEU A 971 -3.94 9.11 28.52
C LEU A 971 -3.86 8.70 30.00
N SER A 972 -2.65 8.40 30.49
CA SER A 972 -2.40 7.99 31.89
C SER A 972 -2.78 9.06 32.92
N THR A 973 -2.79 10.33 32.52
CA THR A 973 -3.17 11.47 33.37
C THR A 973 -4.67 11.72 33.32
N LEU A 974 -5.28 11.76 32.13
CA LEU A 974 -6.73 11.91 31.97
C LEU A 974 -7.51 10.74 32.59
N LEU A 975 -7.02 9.49 32.49
CA LEU A 975 -7.63 8.35 33.18
C LEU A 975 -7.65 8.50 34.71
N ARG A 976 -6.80 9.34 35.31
CA ARG A 976 -6.83 9.65 36.75
C ARG A 976 -8.06 10.49 37.12
N HIS A 977 -8.38 11.48 36.28
CA HIS A 977 -9.58 12.33 36.41
C HIS A 977 -10.88 11.56 36.12
N ALA A 978 -10.82 10.55 35.23
CA ALA A 978 -11.98 9.73 34.87
C ALA A 978 -12.35 8.64 35.89
N LYS A 979 -11.59 8.49 36.98
CA LYS A 979 -11.64 7.34 37.92
C LYS A 979 -13.04 7.01 38.45
N ASP A 980 -13.83 8.03 38.76
CA ASP A 980 -15.13 7.88 39.42
C ASP A 980 -16.30 7.98 38.40
N LEU A 981 -16.01 7.80 37.10
CA LEU A 981 -16.98 7.82 35.99
C LEU A 981 -17.27 6.40 35.44
N GLY A 982 -18.51 6.19 34.97
CA GLY A 982 -19.08 4.87 34.65
C GLY A 982 -18.26 3.91 33.76
N PRO A 983 -17.53 4.37 32.72
CA PRO A 983 -16.72 3.48 31.87
C PRO A 983 -15.31 3.16 32.39
N TYR A 984 -14.86 3.77 33.50
CA TYR A 984 -13.45 3.79 33.92
C TYR A 984 -12.78 2.40 33.94
N VAL A 985 -13.45 1.41 34.52
CA VAL A 985 -12.89 0.05 34.68
C VAL A 985 -12.57 -0.60 33.32
N ALA A 986 -13.38 -0.36 32.29
CA ALA A 986 -13.15 -0.90 30.96
C ALA A 986 -11.99 -0.18 30.24
N LEU A 987 -11.93 1.15 30.34
CA LEU A 987 -10.85 1.95 29.76
C LEU A 987 -9.49 1.64 30.43
N LYS A 988 -9.49 1.46 31.76
CA LYS A 988 -8.29 1.09 32.51
C LYS A 988 -7.83 -0.33 32.15
N ALA A 989 -8.74 -1.29 32.01
CA ALA A 989 -8.38 -2.65 31.55
C ALA A 989 -7.81 -2.69 30.12
N GLU A 990 -8.36 -1.88 29.19
CA GLU A 990 -7.80 -1.73 27.84
C GLU A 990 -6.41 -1.05 27.87
N ALA A 991 -6.16 -0.11 28.79
CA ALA A 991 -4.82 0.49 28.99
C ALA A 991 -3.82 -0.49 29.66
N ASP A 992 -4.23 -1.21 30.71
CA ASP A 992 -3.38 -2.19 31.41
C ASP A 992 -2.92 -3.32 30.48
N ALA A 993 -3.74 -3.68 29.49
CA ALA A 993 -3.35 -4.58 28.41
C ALA A 993 -2.21 -4.01 27.53
N ILE A 994 -2.25 -2.72 27.17
CA ILE A 994 -1.16 -2.06 26.40
C ILE A 994 0.15 -2.06 27.20
N GLU A 995 0.08 -1.76 28.50
CA GLU A 995 1.25 -1.73 29.38
C GLU A 995 1.85 -3.13 29.56
N THR A 996 1.03 -4.12 29.92
CA THR A 996 1.49 -5.51 30.15
C THR A 996 1.96 -6.22 28.87
N GLN A 997 1.35 -5.95 27.72
CA GLN A 997 1.78 -6.50 26.42
C GLN A 997 2.93 -5.71 25.78
N ARG A 998 3.35 -4.58 26.35
CA ARG A 998 4.29 -3.62 25.76
C ARG A 998 3.89 -3.17 24.35
N SER A 999 2.59 -3.04 24.09
CA SER A 999 2.04 -2.87 22.74
C SER A 999 2.01 -1.41 22.25
N LEU A 1000 2.81 -0.50 22.83
CA LEU A 1000 2.84 0.93 22.48
C LEU A 1000 2.99 1.18 20.97
N LEU A 1001 3.74 0.31 20.29
CA LEU A 1001 4.05 0.44 18.85
C LEU A 1001 3.18 -0.43 17.94
N ALA A 1002 2.17 -1.13 18.46
CA ALA A 1002 1.27 -1.95 17.63
C ALA A 1002 0.53 -1.09 16.58
N ASP A 1003 0.21 -1.67 15.42
CA ASP A 1003 -0.58 -0.99 14.38
C ASP A 1003 -1.88 -1.75 14.09
N PRO A 1004 -3.07 -1.09 14.08
CA PRO A 1004 -3.36 0.29 14.47
C PRO A 1004 -2.88 0.72 15.86
N ASP A 1005 -2.59 2.02 16.04
CA ASP A 1005 -2.26 2.60 17.34
C ASP A 1005 -3.34 2.30 18.40
N PRO A 1006 -3.02 1.56 19.47
CA PRO A 1006 -3.99 1.22 20.52
C PRO A 1006 -4.19 2.34 21.54
N VAL A 1007 -3.29 3.32 21.63
CA VAL A 1007 -3.33 4.38 22.65
C VAL A 1007 -4.34 5.46 22.27
N ARG A 1008 -4.31 5.96 21.02
CA ARG A 1008 -5.17 7.08 20.62
C ARG A 1008 -6.68 6.78 20.77
N PRO A 1009 -7.23 5.62 20.37
CA PRO A 1009 -8.65 5.30 20.57
C PRO A 1009 -9.09 5.28 22.05
N LEU A 1010 -8.16 5.03 22.99
CA LEU A 1010 -8.44 5.15 24.43
C LEU A 1010 -8.40 6.59 24.90
N LEU A 1011 -7.46 7.38 24.39
CA LEU A 1011 -7.39 8.82 24.68
C LEU A 1011 -8.65 9.53 24.21
N ASP A 1012 -9.11 9.26 22.99
CA ASP A 1012 -10.34 9.86 22.44
C ASP A 1012 -11.56 9.50 23.32
N LYS A 1013 -11.75 8.21 23.67
CA LYS A 1013 -12.82 7.75 24.59
C LYS A 1013 -12.76 8.44 25.96
N ALA A 1014 -11.57 8.61 26.53
CA ALA A 1014 -11.38 9.24 27.84
C ALA A 1014 -11.63 10.75 27.79
N VAL A 1015 -11.20 11.43 26.72
CA VAL A 1015 -11.43 12.85 26.45
C VAL A 1015 -12.92 13.14 26.30
N ASP A 1016 -13.66 12.37 25.50
CA ASP A 1016 -15.11 12.61 25.32
C ASP A 1016 -15.90 12.34 26.61
N LEU A 1017 -15.56 11.28 27.36
CA LEU A 1017 -16.14 10.99 28.67
C LEU A 1017 -15.95 12.16 29.65
N LEU A 1018 -14.74 12.70 29.71
CA LEU A 1018 -14.39 13.82 30.59
C LEU A 1018 -15.01 15.15 30.12
N ARG A 1019 -15.01 15.43 28.81
CA ARG A 1019 -15.64 16.62 28.24
C ARG A 1019 -17.15 16.63 28.51
N GLN A 1020 -17.84 15.51 28.31
CA GLN A 1020 -19.26 15.36 28.65
C GLN A 1020 -19.52 15.54 30.15
N ALA A 1021 -18.70 14.91 31.01
CA ALA A 1021 -18.83 15.05 32.45
C ALA A 1021 -18.62 16.50 32.91
N LEU A 1022 -17.59 17.17 32.41
CA LEU A 1022 -17.23 18.55 32.77
C LEU A 1022 -18.25 19.57 32.22
N ASN A 1023 -18.69 19.46 30.97
CA ASN A 1023 -19.78 20.26 30.42
C ASN A 1023 -21.04 20.14 31.30
N GLY A 1024 -21.42 18.92 31.69
CA GLY A 1024 -22.54 18.70 32.62
C GLY A 1024 -22.38 19.34 34.00
N LYS A 1025 -21.15 19.54 34.50
CA LYS A 1025 -20.90 20.35 35.72
C LYS A 1025 -20.97 21.84 35.44
N LEU A 1026 -20.43 22.31 34.31
CA LEU A 1026 -20.43 23.72 33.90
C LEU A 1026 -21.86 24.22 33.63
N ASP A 1027 -22.69 23.44 32.93
CA ASP A 1027 -24.11 23.74 32.70
C ASP A 1027 -24.90 23.82 34.01
N ALA A 1028 -24.63 22.92 34.96
CA ALA A 1028 -25.23 22.95 36.29
C ALA A 1028 -24.81 24.20 37.08
N PHE A 1029 -23.51 24.54 37.05
CA PHE A 1029 -22.98 25.76 37.67
C PHE A 1029 -23.60 27.02 37.05
N GLN A 1030 -23.64 27.11 35.72
CA GLN A 1030 -24.16 28.27 34.99
C GLN A 1030 -25.68 28.41 35.13
N SER A 1031 -26.43 27.30 35.18
CA SER A 1031 -27.87 27.30 35.48
C SER A 1031 -28.15 27.80 36.90
N ALA A 1032 -27.41 27.28 37.90
CA ALA A 1032 -27.53 27.74 39.28
C ALA A 1032 -27.13 29.22 39.43
N PHE A 1033 -26.04 29.64 38.78
CA PHE A 1033 -25.59 31.03 38.76
C PHE A 1033 -26.64 31.95 38.15
N ASN A 1034 -27.22 31.59 37.00
CA ASN A 1034 -28.27 32.37 36.35
C ASN A 1034 -29.55 32.44 37.20
N GLN A 1035 -29.95 31.35 37.86
CA GLN A 1035 -31.09 31.33 38.77
C GLN A 1035 -30.87 32.25 39.99
N GLN A 1036 -29.72 32.15 40.64
CA GLN A 1036 -29.38 32.98 41.80
C GLN A 1036 -29.21 34.46 41.41
N ARG A 1037 -28.62 34.73 40.25
CA ARG A 1037 -28.52 36.08 39.68
C ARG A 1037 -29.89 36.67 39.34
N ALA A 1038 -30.82 35.88 38.80
CA ALA A 1038 -32.19 36.32 38.56
C ALA A 1038 -32.93 36.65 39.87
N GLN A 1039 -32.73 35.85 40.92
CA GLN A 1039 -33.26 36.13 42.26
C GLN A 1039 -32.67 37.42 42.85
N LEU A 1040 -31.37 37.67 42.68
CA LEU A 1040 -30.73 38.91 43.13
C LEU A 1040 -31.22 40.15 42.34
N HIS A 1041 -31.42 40.05 41.03
CA HIS A 1041 -32.00 41.12 40.22
C HIS A 1041 -33.51 41.31 40.44
N ALA A 1042 -34.21 40.34 41.04
CA ALA A 1042 -35.59 40.51 41.50
C ALA A 1042 -35.69 41.18 42.88
N ASP A 1043 -34.59 41.28 43.64
CA ASP A 1043 -34.61 41.86 44.98
C ASP A 1043 -34.86 43.38 44.96
N ALA A 1044 -35.79 43.80 45.81
CA ALA A 1044 -36.26 45.18 45.83
C ALA A 1044 -35.28 46.16 46.49
N ASP A 1045 -34.34 45.71 47.32
CA ASP A 1045 -33.29 46.56 47.91
C ASP A 1045 -32.02 46.56 47.03
N TRP A 1046 -31.61 45.43 46.45
CA TRP A 1046 -30.49 45.37 45.49
C TRP A 1046 -30.65 46.38 44.35
N ASN A 1047 -31.86 46.50 43.79
CA ASN A 1047 -32.16 47.46 42.72
C ASN A 1047 -32.17 48.95 43.14
N LYS A 1048 -32.06 49.26 44.45
CA LYS A 1048 -31.91 50.65 44.94
C LYS A 1048 -30.44 51.09 45.02
N LEU A 1049 -29.49 50.16 44.94
CA LEU A 1049 -28.06 50.47 44.96
C LEU A 1049 -27.61 51.14 43.65
N THR A 1050 -26.63 52.03 43.75
CA THR A 1050 -25.91 52.57 42.59
C THR A 1050 -25.12 51.48 41.86
N ASP A 1051 -24.80 51.68 40.58
CA ASP A 1051 -24.03 50.69 39.80
C ASP A 1051 -22.64 50.44 40.39
N ALA A 1052 -22.01 51.46 40.98
CA ALA A 1052 -20.74 51.33 41.70
C ALA A 1052 -20.85 50.39 42.91
N GLN A 1053 -21.88 50.56 43.75
CA GLN A 1053 -22.12 49.68 44.91
C GLN A 1053 -22.48 48.25 44.49
N ARG A 1054 -23.26 48.08 43.41
CA ARG A 1054 -23.55 46.75 42.86
C ARG A 1054 -22.29 46.08 42.30
N ALA A 1055 -21.40 46.82 41.65
CA ALA A 1055 -20.11 46.29 41.20
C ALA A 1055 -19.19 45.90 42.38
N GLU A 1056 -19.10 46.75 43.41
CA GLU A 1056 -18.32 46.48 44.62
C GLU A 1056 -18.78 45.22 45.35
N LEU A 1057 -20.09 45.06 45.61
CA LEU A 1057 -20.64 43.84 46.21
C LEU A 1057 -20.46 42.60 45.31
N THR A 1058 -20.62 42.76 43.99
CA THR A 1058 -20.38 41.66 43.03
C THR A 1058 -18.94 41.16 43.08
N ALA A 1059 -17.96 42.06 43.22
CA ALA A 1059 -16.56 41.71 43.40
C ALA A 1059 -16.29 41.06 44.77
N THR A 1060 -16.74 41.70 45.85
CA THR A 1060 -16.53 41.27 47.25
C THR A 1060 -17.09 39.87 47.54
N HIS A 1061 -18.25 39.53 47.00
CA HIS A 1061 -18.87 38.21 47.18
C HIS A 1061 -18.53 37.21 46.07
N HIS A 1062 -17.60 37.56 45.16
CA HIS A 1062 -17.17 36.74 44.02
C HIS A 1062 -18.34 36.25 43.14
N LEU A 1063 -19.27 37.16 42.81
CA LEU A 1063 -20.45 36.92 41.99
C LEU A 1063 -20.23 37.25 40.49
N MET A 1064 -18.99 37.18 40.03
CA MET A 1064 -18.70 37.27 38.60
C MET A 1064 -19.17 36.00 37.87
N PRO A 1065 -19.61 36.10 36.60
CA PRO A 1065 -19.86 34.91 35.78
C PRO A 1065 -18.58 34.07 35.62
N PRO A 1066 -18.69 32.75 35.38
CA PRO A 1066 -17.53 31.92 35.12
C PRO A 1066 -16.82 32.38 33.84
N ALA A 1067 -15.50 32.32 33.82
CA ALA A 1067 -14.74 32.46 32.58
C ALA A 1067 -15.02 31.26 31.65
N PRO A 1068 -15.05 31.44 30.33
CA PRO A 1068 -15.23 30.33 29.39
C PRO A 1068 -14.03 29.39 29.46
N VAL A 1069 -14.28 28.15 29.90
CA VAL A 1069 -13.28 27.09 29.99
C VAL A 1069 -12.98 26.58 28.58
N GLN A 1070 -11.71 26.45 28.21
CA GLN A 1070 -11.31 25.92 26.90
C GLN A 1070 -11.23 24.39 26.99
N LEU A 1071 -12.05 23.70 26.19
CA LEU A 1071 -12.22 22.24 26.25
C LEU A 1071 -12.07 21.55 24.88
N ALA A 1072 -11.47 22.26 23.90
CA ALA A 1072 -11.32 21.73 22.56
C ALA A 1072 -10.30 20.59 22.54
N THR A 1073 -9.02 20.87 22.82
CA THR A 1073 -7.96 19.85 22.73
C THR A 1073 -7.82 19.01 24.01
N PRO A 1074 -7.24 17.79 23.93
CA PRO A 1074 -6.97 16.96 25.11
C PRO A 1074 -6.06 17.63 26.14
N GLU A 1075 -5.14 18.50 25.71
CA GLU A 1075 -4.27 19.30 26.58
C GLU A 1075 -5.10 20.33 27.36
N GLN A 1076 -5.94 21.10 26.67
CA GLN A 1076 -6.80 22.11 27.29
C GLN A 1076 -7.80 21.49 28.28
N LEU A 1077 -8.35 20.32 27.94
CA LEU A 1077 -9.20 19.55 28.85
C LEU A 1077 -8.42 19.05 30.08
N GLN A 1078 -7.15 18.65 29.92
CA GLN A 1078 -6.30 18.27 31.05
C GLN A 1078 -6.00 19.48 31.94
N ASP A 1079 -5.55 20.60 31.34
CA ASP A 1079 -5.28 21.85 32.05
C ASP A 1079 -6.51 22.31 32.84
N ALA A 1080 -7.70 22.27 32.24
CA ALA A 1080 -8.96 22.63 32.89
C ALA A 1080 -9.36 21.73 34.07
N LEU A 1081 -9.01 20.44 34.03
CA LEU A 1081 -9.27 19.47 35.10
C LEU A 1081 -8.19 19.52 36.19
N ASP A 1082 -6.94 19.82 35.83
CA ASP A 1082 -5.83 20.05 36.76
C ASP A 1082 -6.01 21.39 37.52
N ASP A 1083 -6.59 22.43 36.88
CA ASP A 1083 -7.01 23.70 37.51
C ASP A 1083 -8.26 23.54 38.39
N CYS A 1084 -9.24 22.71 37.99
CA CYS A 1084 -10.48 22.49 38.73
C CYS A 1084 -11.17 21.17 38.36
N ASP A 1085 -11.00 20.16 39.21
CA ASP A 1085 -11.64 18.85 39.05
C ASP A 1085 -13.19 18.88 39.14
N LEU A 1086 -13.79 17.74 38.78
CA LEU A 1086 -15.24 17.55 38.67
C LEU A 1086 -16.00 17.71 40.01
N ASP A 1087 -15.37 17.39 41.15
CA ASP A 1087 -15.97 17.52 42.49
C ASP A 1087 -15.77 18.94 43.05
N HIS A 1088 -14.68 19.59 42.69
CA HIS A 1088 -14.47 21.01 42.95
C HIS A 1088 -15.51 21.86 42.20
N TRP A 1089 -15.91 21.48 40.97
CA TRP A 1089 -17.04 22.13 40.29
C TRP A 1089 -18.39 21.88 40.96
N VAL A 1090 -18.65 20.69 41.51
CA VAL A 1090 -19.84 20.44 42.36
C VAL A 1090 -19.81 21.34 43.59
N SER A 1091 -18.66 21.43 44.26
CA SER A 1091 -18.46 22.26 45.46
C SER A 1091 -18.64 23.76 45.17
N LYS A 1092 -18.11 24.25 44.05
CA LYS A 1092 -18.34 25.62 43.55
C LYS A 1092 -19.83 25.89 43.31
N THR A 1093 -20.54 24.94 42.71
CA THR A 1093 -21.99 25.04 42.43
C THR A 1093 -22.80 25.12 43.72
N GLN A 1094 -22.52 24.23 44.69
CA GLN A 1094 -23.20 24.21 46.00
C GLN A 1094 -22.92 25.48 46.84
N ALA A 1095 -21.78 26.14 46.64
CA ALA A 1095 -21.45 27.39 47.32
C ALA A 1095 -22.17 28.63 46.75
N LEU A 1096 -22.74 28.58 45.54
CA LEU A 1096 -23.36 29.76 44.90
C LEU A 1096 -24.48 30.38 45.74
N PRO A 1097 -25.49 29.65 46.24
CA PRO A 1097 -26.60 30.27 46.99
C PRO A 1097 -26.13 31.02 48.23
N SER A 1098 -25.15 30.49 48.97
CA SER A 1098 -24.60 31.18 50.14
C SER A 1098 -23.85 32.49 49.81
N ARG A 1099 -23.23 32.59 48.63
CA ARG A 1099 -22.56 33.83 48.18
C ARG A 1099 -23.57 34.88 47.74
N PHE A 1100 -24.61 34.48 46.99
CA PHE A 1100 -25.68 35.36 46.55
C PHE A 1100 -26.52 35.87 47.74
N GLU A 1101 -26.83 35.02 48.72
CA GLU A 1101 -27.46 35.42 50.00
C GLU A 1101 -26.59 36.41 50.78
N ALA A 1102 -25.28 36.16 50.90
CA ALA A 1102 -24.37 37.09 51.57
C ALA A 1102 -24.35 38.48 50.90
N ALA A 1103 -24.39 38.56 49.57
CA ALA A 1103 -24.47 39.82 48.84
C ALA A 1103 -25.84 40.52 49.01
N ARG A 1104 -26.95 39.77 49.07
CA ARG A 1104 -28.28 40.34 49.36
C ARG A 1104 -28.33 40.94 50.76
N LEU A 1105 -27.76 40.25 51.75
CA LEU A 1105 -27.64 40.76 53.12
C LEU A 1105 -26.74 42.00 53.21
N ALA A 1106 -25.61 42.03 52.51
CA ALA A 1106 -24.73 43.19 52.45
C ALA A 1106 -25.40 44.41 51.78
N ALA A 1107 -26.18 44.21 50.72
CA ALA A 1107 -26.98 45.26 50.08
C ALA A 1107 -28.04 45.85 51.02
N VAL A 1108 -28.74 45.01 51.77
CA VAL A 1108 -29.71 45.44 52.79
C VAL A 1108 -29.01 46.25 53.90
N GLN A 1109 -27.83 45.83 54.37
CA GLN A 1109 -27.06 46.59 55.37
C GLN A 1109 -26.57 47.95 54.85
N LEU A 1110 -26.10 48.03 53.60
CA LEU A 1110 -25.67 49.28 52.95
C LEU A 1110 -26.79 50.32 52.85
N LEU A 1111 -28.03 49.88 52.60
CA LEU A 1111 -29.19 50.76 52.50
C LEU A 1111 -29.86 51.04 53.85
N LYS A 1112 -29.70 50.14 54.83
CA LYS A 1112 -30.37 50.18 56.13
C LYS A 1112 -29.38 49.73 57.23
N PRO A 1113 -28.41 50.58 57.63
CA PRO A 1113 -27.35 50.18 58.56
C PRO A 1113 -27.81 49.77 59.97
N ASN A 1114 -29.08 50.03 60.32
CA ASN A 1114 -29.71 49.58 61.57
C ASN A 1114 -30.51 48.26 61.43
N VAL A 1115 -30.32 47.50 60.35
CA VAL A 1115 -31.00 46.20 60.16
C VAL A 1115 -30.47 45.15 61.14
N VAL A 1116 -31.39 44.40 61.75
CA VAL A 1116 -31.10 43.28 62.63
C VAL A 1116 -31.44 41.98 61.91
N HIS A 1117 -30.44 41.13 61.67
CA HIS A 1117 -30.65 39.79 61.10
C HIS A 1117 -31.22 38.83 62.16
N VAL A 1118 -32.22 38.03 61.78
CA VAL A 1118 -32.94 37.13 62.69
C VAL A 1118 -32.96 35.72 62.11
N ALA A 1119 -32.04 34.88 62.56
CA ALA A 1119 -31.97 33.48 62.15
C ALA A 1119 -33.19 32.70 62.66
N ILE A 1120 -34.08 32.32 61.73
CA ILE A 1120 -35.25 31.48 62.02
C ILE A 1120 -34.79 30.07 62.46
N PRO A 1121 -35.27 29.53 63.60
CA PRO A 1121 -34.90 28.20 64.06
C PRO A 1121 -35.37 27.11 63.08
N ARG A 1122 -34.46 26.24 62.64
CA ARG A 1122 -34.79 25.12 61.75
C ARG A 1122 -35.26 23.91 62.57
N ARG A 1123 -36.44 23.36 62.25
CA ARG A 1123 -36.96 22.09 62.80
C ARG A 1123 -37.59 21.24 61.69
N THR A 1124 -37.51 19.93 61.84
CA THR A 1124 -38.41 19.00 61.14
C THR A 1124 -39.75 19.03 61.84
N LEU A 1125 -40.83 19.20 61.08
CA LEU A 1125 -42.20 19.30 61.58
C LEU A 1125 -42.98 18.07 61.09
N ASN A 1126 -43.60 17.34 62.02
CA ASN A 1126 -44.24 16.05 61.79
C ASN A 1126 -45.77 16.18 61.78
N ASP A 1127 -46.32 17.21 62.42
CA ASP A 1127 -47.76 17.51 62.43
C ASP A 1127 -48.09 19.02 62.45
N GLU A 1128 -49.39 19.34 62.39
CA GLU A 1128 -49.90 20.73 62.34
C GLU A 1128 -49.78 21.47 63.69
N ALA A 1129 -49.65 20.75 64.81
CA ALA A 1129 -49.45 21.35 66.13
C ALA A 1129 -47.99 21.78 66.33
N GLU A 1130 -47.03 20.96 65.90
CA GLU A 1130 -45.62 21.34 65.82
C GLU A 1130 -45.41 22.56 64.89
N LEU A 1131 -46.09 22.59 63.74
CA LEU A 1131 -46.08 23.76 62.84
C LEU A 1131 -46.61 25.03 63.51
N LYS A 1132 -47.74 24.95 64.22
CA LYS A 1132 -48.31 26.12 64.93
C LYS A 1132 -47.40 26.59 66.07
N ALA A 1133 -46.85 25.67 66.86
CA ALA A 1133 -45.90 26.00 67.93
C ALA A 1133 -44.65 26.68 67.37
N TRP A 1134 -44.11 26.17 66.26
CA TRP A 1134 -42.98 26.78 65.56
C TRP A 1134 -43.30 28.17 65.01
N LEU A 1135 -44.46 28.37 64.38
CA LEU A 1135 -44.89 29.69 63.89
C LEU A 1135 -45.00 30.72 65.03
N THR A 1136 -45.55 30.35 66.19
CA THR A 1136 -45.63 31.23 67.37
C THR A 1136 -44.26 31.59 67.94
N GLU A 1137 -43.32 30.64 67.95
CA GLU A 1137 -41.92 30.87 68.36
C GLU A 1137 -41.19 31.84 67.41
N VAL A 1138 -41.38 31.67 66.10
CA VAL A 1138 -40.82 32.56 65.07
C VAL A 1138 -41.44 33.96 65.14
N GLU A 1139 -42.76 34.07 65.30
CA GLU A 1139 -43.45 35.35 65.47
C GLU A 1139 -42.90 36.12 66.68
N ALA A 1140 -42.79 35.46 67.84
CA ALA A 1140 -42.24 36.08 69.05
C ALA A 1140 -40.79 36.55 68.87
N LEU A 1141 -39.95 35.73 68.20
CA LEU A 1141 -38.56 36.06 67.89
C LEU A 1141 -38.45 37.30 66.99
N VAL A 1142 -39.26 37.37 65.93
CA VAL A 1142 -39.24 38.49 64.96
C VAL A 1142 -39.80 39.76 65.60
N VAL A 1143 -40.87 39.68 66.39
CA VAL A 1143 -41.47 40.82 67.11
C VAL A 1143 -40.52 41.40 68.17
N GLU A 1144 -39.72 40.58 68.86
CA GLU A 1144 -38.71 41.07 69.81
C GLU A 1144 -37.58 41.85 69.10
N LYS A 1145 -37.21 41.41 67.89
CA LYS A 1145 -36.11 41.97 67.12
C LYS A 1145 -36.52 43.21 66.31
N LEU A 1146 -37.76 43.28 65.81
CA LEU A 1146 -38.34 44.46 65.17
C LEU A 1146 -38.34 45.71 66.06
N ARG A 1147 -38.36 45.53 67.40
CA ARG A 1147 -38.23 46.63 68.37
C ARG A 1147 -36.83 47.26 68.41
N ARG A 1148 -35.82 46.63 67.81
CA ARG A 1148 -34.42 47.07 67.79
C ARG A 1148 -34.01 47.69 66.44
N GLY A 1149 -34.77 47.44 65.38
CA GLY A 1149 -34.52 47.92 64.02
C GLY A 1149 -35.33 47.13 62.99
N PRO A 1150 -35.29 47.50 61.69
CA PRO A 1150 -35.90 46.69 60.65
C PRO A 1150 -35.25 45.29 60.61
N VAL A 1151 -36.05 44.25 60.43
CA VAL A 1151 -35.55 42.86 60.47
C VAL A 1151 -35.30 42.31 59.07
N ALA A 1152 -34.19 41.58 58.91
CA ALA A 1152 -33.95 40.66 57.82
C ALA A 1152 -34.08 39.21 58.31
N LEU A 1153 -34.71 38.35 57.50
CA LEU A 1153 -35.05 36.94 57.78
C LEU A 1153 -34.28 36.01 56.84
#